data_AF-A0A1T4NB82-F1
#
_entry.id   AF-A0A1T4NB82-F1
#
_cell.length_a   1.000
_cell.length_b   1.000
_cell.length_c   1.000
_cell.angle_alpha   90.00
_cell.angle_beta   90.00
_cell.angle_gamma   90.00
#
_symmetry.space_group_name_H-M   'P 1'
#
loop_
_entity.id
_entity.type
_entity.pdbx_description
1 polymer ?
#
loop_
_entity_poly.entity_id
_entity_poly.type
_entity_poly.pdbx_seq_one_letter_code
_entity_poly.pdbx_strand_id
1 'polypeptide(L)'
;MKKLLSFLAAGALALGLIGCSGDLHDYEANEECIGLYLAGDVQKDKDNRGKLTFVDANTQTYKFTYDSTKHNYWGGAKGTINFKLVTDATTWTQDFGWKKDTPVFLSLNDDFLTLQARDAANSNPGNIKVENLINGKEYVITVNYDAPNKVAKVKIEGPSIDFPTLKLVDSDGNEYPLTREGTTYSYVWTPAEAGSKSFYVTNGYMFYGADGKVDTEKPDTEDYVTVSYEANKEYIVKVETAYDKGADVTIYAGIRDTGFFANSDIIGAFEDWKGSKMKFVDANTYTFDFTNADTKTEFDIREKAGDWSVGRWFKGIPEDTADRKKTDMADDIVAAKYGETPTPVVLTYYKGDAGNDGKNAVITGLPYEANHKFRLTIKVIDAATKKVSVTCESLEDLDDSAYAPPAYNKVYLAGNAPLTWDLGKTNAIEAKIVAETETCTDYYYTFTAETETLDFKVALANGWGDAYSNNTEDALPNKTAVDAAPVEFSNANAKNAQITGLTIGKKYTIVISTASGKPAVSVVPGEDVIFAIGNDDFGAWDWKKCITLTPAGAGEWKYEFKATNANAQFKFQTTCGGWNDAATWNAKCALTVGGDYINMEAGAGGDNTSATLTVGTDYVLSVKKSGDKYQVKIAEKQ
;
A
#
# COMPACT_ATOMS: atom_id res chain seq x y z
N MET A 1 11.20 28.57 59.32
CA MET A 1 11.50 28.06 60.67
C MET A 1 10.21 27.56 61.30
N LYS A 2 10.18 26.26 61.63
CA LYS A 2 9.29 25.55 62.59
C LYS A 2 7.75 25.61 62.41
N LYS A 3 7.17 24.39 62.41
CA LYS A 3 5.77 23.96 62.64
C LYS A 3 4.87 24.09 61.38
N LEU A 4 4.03 23.14 60.95
CA LEU A 4 3.22 22.10 61.59
C LEU A 4 3.05 20.87 60.64
N LEU A 5 3.00 19.68 61.24
CA LEU A 5 2.37 18.41 60.82
C LEU A 5 2.64 17.78 59.44
N SER A 6 3.52 16.80 59.46
CA SER A 6 3.53 15.62 58.58
C SER A 6 3.20 14.37 59.42
N PHE A 7 1.93 13.99 59.53
CA PHE A 7 1.49 12.71 60.10
C PHE A 7 0.10 12.37 59.55
N LEU A 8 0.07 11.59 58.45
CA LEU A 8 -0.96 10.62 58.04
C LEU A 8 -0.77 10.31 56.54
N ALA A 9 0.33 9.61 56.26
CA ALA A 9 0.33 8.63 55.18
C ALA A 9 -0.38 7.38 55.71
N ALA A 10 -1.25 6.78 54.89
CA ALA A 10 -2.10 5.61 55.18
C ALA A 10 -3.33 5.90 56.07
N GLY A 11 -4.41 6.41 55.47
CA GLY A 11 -5.69 6.56 56.17
C GLY A 11 -6.76 7.36 55.41
N ALA A 12 -6.93 7.15 54.10
CA ALA A 12 -8.02 7.78 53.33
C ALA A 12 -8.57 6.89 52.20
N LEU A 13 -8.54 5.57 52.42
CA LEU A 13 -9.19 4.56 51.58
C LEU A 13 -10.18 3.69 52.38
N ALA A 14 -10.53 4.10 53.60
CA ALA A 14 -11.30 3.26 54.53
C ALA A 14 -12.31 4.02 55.42
N LEU A 15 -12.79 5.20 55.03
CA LEU A 15 -13.86 5.89 55.76
C LEU A 15 -14.90 6.50 54.80
N GLY A 16 -15.65 5.59 54.18
CA GLY A 16 -16.95 5.86 53.53
C GLY A 16 -18.04 4.95 54.07
N LEU A 17 -17.95 4.53 55.34
CA LEU A 17 -18.93 3.67 56.01
C LEU A 17 -19.31 4.27 57.36
N ILE A 18 -19.96 5.44 57.35
CA ILE A 18 -20.93 5.81 58.38
C ILE A 18 -22.09 6.51 57.66
N GLY A 19 -23.00 5.70 57.12
CA GLY A 19 -24.35 6.05 56.74
C GLY A 19 -25.19 4.82 57.05
N CYS A 20 -26.08 4.95 58.02
CA CYS A 20 -26.91 3.90 58.65
C CYS A 20 -27.08 2.62 57.83
N SER A 21 -26.46 1.53 58.31
CA SER A 21 -26.86 0.16 58.01
C SER A 21 -28.27 -0.09 58.56
N GLY A 22 -29.28 0.33 57.80
CA GLY A 22 -30.62 -0.25 57.86
C GLY A 22 -30.63 -1.45 56.93
N ASP A 23 -30.58 -2.63 57.52
CA ASP A 23 -31.06 -3.92 57.00
C ASP A 23 -31.13 -4.06 55.47
N LEU A 24 -30.01 -4.54 54.90
CA LEU A 24 -29.88 -4.89 53.48
C LEU A 24 -29.77 -6.42 53.38
N HIS A 25 -30.75 -7.10 53.96
CA HIS A 25 -31.02 -8.51 53.76
C HIS A 25 -32.43 -8.61 53.18
N ASP A 26 -32.51 -9.10 51.94
CA ASP A 26 -33.74 -9.44 51.21
C ASP A 26 -34.58 -8.27 50.68
N TYR A 27 -34.04 -7.47 49.75
CA TYR A 27 -34.90 -6.79 48.77
C TYR A 27 -35.04 -7.69 47.54
N GLU A 28 -35.94 -8.67 47.62
CA GLU A 28 -36.44 -9.36 46.43
C GLU A 28 -37.10 -8.31 45.53
N ALA A 29 -36.79 -8.35 44.23
CA ALA A 29 -37.41 -7.50 43.23
C ALA A 29 -38.92 -7.82 43.18
N ASN A 30 -39.70 -7.14 44.02
CA ASN A 30 -41.15 -7.04 43.84
C ASN A 30 -41.42 -6.45 42.45
N GLU A 31 -42.59 -6.72 41.87
CA GLU A 31 -43.00 -6.26 40.52
C GLU A 31 -42.93 -4.72 40.31
N GLU A 32 -42.59 -3.95 41.35
CA GLU A 32 -42.44 -2.50 41.35
C GLU A 32 -41.01 -2.00 41.01
N CYS A 33 -39.97 -2.84 41.04
CA CYS A 33 -38.59 -2.43 40.73
C CYS A 33 -38.06 -3.03 39.43
N ILE A 34 -38.02 -2.22 38.37
CA ILE A 34 -37.52 -2.63 37.04
C ILE A 34 -36.03 -2.29 36.92
N GLY A 35 -35.21 -3.31 36.70
CA GLY A 35 -33.78 -3.14 36.41
C GLY A 35 -33.57 -2.49 35.03
N LEU A 36 -32.76 -1.44 34.98
CA LEU A 36 -32.44 -0.76 33.74
C LEU A 36 -31.14 -1.28 33.13
N TYR A 37 -30.96 -1.02 31.84
CA TYR A 37 -29.72 -1.22 31.12
C TYR A 37 -29.33 0.03 30.34
N LEU A 38 -28.04 0.18 30.08
CA LEU A 38 -27.49 1.15 29.14
C LEU A 38 -27.16 0.46 27.82
N ALA A 39 -27.65 1.03 26.73
CA ALA A 39 -27.30 0.61 25.38
C ALA A 39 -26.55 1.74 24.66
N GLY A 40 -25.42 1.43 24.03
CA GLY A 40 -24.59 2.38 23.29
C GLY A 40 -23.12 2.32 23.68
N ASP A 41 -22.41 3.43 23.52
CA ASP A 41 -20.96 3.58 23.68
C ASP A 41 -20.45 3.40 25.11
N VAL A 42 -21.29 3.16 26.11
CA VAL A 42 -20.82 2.86 27.48
C VAL A 42 -20.28 1.44 27.65
N GLN A 43 -20.48 0.58 26.64
CA GLN A 43 -19.97 -0.78 26.59
C GLN A 43 -18.80 -0.89 25.61
N LYS A 44 -17.90 -1.83 25.89
CA LYS A 44 -16.79 -2.21 24.99
C LYS A 44 -17.23 -3.13 23.86
N ASP A 45 -18.45 -3.68 23.90
CA ASP A 45 -18.98 -4.61 22.91
C ASP A 45 -20.33 -4.10 22.38
N LYS A 46 -20.48 -4.04 21.04
CA LYS A 46 -21.64 -3.44 20.35
C LYS A 46 -23.00 -4.04 20.73
N ASP A 47 -23.04 -5.34 20.99
CA ASP A 47 -24.29 -6.09 21.17
C ASP A 47 -24.64 -6.33 22.65
N ASN A 48 -23.82 -5.82 23.58
CA ASN A 48 -24.05 -5.99 25.00
C ASN A 48 -24.72 -4.73 25.60
N ARG A 49 -25.57 -4.94 26.61
CA ARG A 49 -26.18 -3.83 27.37
C ARG A 49 -25.69 -3.84 28.81
N GLY A 50 -25.25 -2.69 29.29
CA GLY A 50 -24.75 -2.53 30.65
C GLY A 50 -25.86 -2.55 31.65
N LYS A 51 -25.99 -3.64 32.41
CA LYS A 51 -26.97 -3.72 33.49
C LYS A 51 -26.61 -2.73 34.60
N LEU A 52 -27.54 -1.87 34.99
CA LEU A 52 -27.36 -1.00 36.15
C LEU A 52 -27.51 -1.81 37.45
N THR A 53 -26.82 -1.36 38.50
CA THR A 53 -26.87 -1.94 39.85
C THR A 53 -27.76 -1.07 40.74
N PHE A 54 -28.73 -1.68 41.43
CA PHE A 54 -29.59 -0.96 42.37
C PHE A 54 -28.78 -0.42 43.55
N VAL A 55 -29.07 0.83 43.91
CA VAL A 55 -28.63 1.49 45.15
C VAL A 55 -29.79 1.50 46.14
N ASP A 56 -30.99 1.81 45.66
CA ASP A 56 -32.26 1.71 46.37
C ASP A 56 -33.40 1.41 45.37
N ALA A 57 -34.66 1.47 45.81
CA ALA A 57 -35.82 1.13 44.98
C ALA A 57 -35.94 1.95 43.68
N ASN A 58 -35.45 3.19 43.67
CA ASN A 58 -35.58 4.10 42.53
C ASN A 58 -34.23 4.51 41.92
N THR A 59 -33.12 4.33 42.63
CA THR A 59 -31.79 4.74 42.17
C THR A 59 -30.96 3.53 41.75
N GLN A 60 -30.37 3.62 40.55
CA GLN A 60 -29.48 2.62 39.97
C GLN A 60 -28.21 3.27 39.43
N THR A 61 -27.09 2.55 39.43
CA THR A 61 -25.79 3.07 38.99
C THR A 61 -25.08 2.15 38.00
N TYR A 62 -24.23 2.72 37.16
CA TYR A 62 -23.33 2.00 36.27
C TYR A 62 -21.94 2.66 36.28
N LYS A 63 -20.91 1.87 36.58
CA LYS A 63 -19.52 2.33 36.59
C LYS A 63 -18.78 1.81 35.37
N PHE A 64 -17.99 2.67 34.74
CA PHE A 64 -17.13 2.27 33.63
C PHE A 64 -15.84 3.07 33.59
N THR A 65 -14.77 2.46 33.06
CA THR A 65 -13.54 3.17 32.70
C THR A 65 -13.60 3.55 31.23
N TYR A 66 -13.52 4.84 30.94
CA TYR A 66 -13.57 5.33 29.56
C TYR A 66 -12.31 4.92 28.78
N ASP A 67 -12.53 4.47 27.56
CA ASP A 67 -11.53 3.98 26.60
C ASP A 67 -11.94 4.42 25.19
N SER A 68 -11.25 5.42 24.64
CA SER A 68 -11.60 6.02 23.35
C SER A 68 -11.51 5.06 22.16
N THR A 69 -10.79 3.93 22.32
CA THR A 69 -10.65 2.92 21.26
C THR A 69 -11.81 1.94 21.23
N LYS A 70 -12.55 1.80 22.33
CA LYS A 70 -13.61 0.80 22.52
C LYS A 70 -15.00 1.39 22.66
N HIS A 71 -15.13 2.67 23.00
CA HIS A 71 -16.41 3.33 23.21
C HIS A 71 -16.76 4.21 21.99
N ASN A 72 -16.95 3.57 20.83
CA ASN A 72 -17.11 4.26 19.53
C ASN A 72 -18.16 3.63 18.58
N TYR A 73 -19.02 2.75 19.08
CA TYR A 73 -19.98 2.00 18.29
C TYR A 73 -21.18 2.82 17.80
N TRP A 74 -21.61 3.79 18.59
CA TRP A 74 -22.79 4.63 18.39
C TRP A 74 -22.42 6.06 18.00
N GLY A 75 -21.25 6.21 17.36
CA GLY A 75 -20.68 7.50 16.96
C GLY A 75 -19.90 8.20 18.07
N GLY A 76 -19.68 7.55 19.22
CA GLY A 76 -18.71 8.00 20.22
C GLY A 76 -17.28 7.99 19.66
N ALA A 77 -16.41 8.86 20.17
CA ALA A 77 -15.01 8.97 19.79
C ALA A 77 -14.24 9.71 20.89
N LYS A 78 -13.03 10.23 20.60
CA LYS A 78 -12.13 10.96 21.54
C LYS A 78 -12.89 11.87 22.52
N GLY A 79 -13.08 11.40 23.75
CA GLY A 79 -13.73 12.12 24.85
C GLY A 79 -15.27 12.14 24.84
N THR A 80 -15.94 11.35 24.01
CA THR A 80 -17.40 11.31 23.89
C THR A 80 -17.96 9.89 23.96
N ILE A 81 -19.21 9.79 24.45
CA ILE A 81 -20.04 8.58 24.39
C ILE A 81 -21.48 8.95 24.06
N ASN A 82 -22.18 8.06 23.37
CA ASN A 82 -23.61 8.14 23.12
C ASN A 82 -24.31 6.90 23.68
N PHE A 83 -25.38 7.07 24.45
CA PHE A 83 -26.15 5.95 24.98
C PHE A 83 -27.63 6.26 25.14
N LYS A 84 -28.41 5.22 25.45
CA LYS A 84 -29.80 5.28 25.87
C LYS A 84 -30.01 4.41 27.10
N LEU A 85 -31.07 4.69 27.86
CA LEU A 85 -31.57 3.78 28.88
C LEU A 85 -32.66 2.89 28.31
N VAL A 86 -32.70 1.64 28.73
CA VAL A 86 -33.71 0.66 28.32
C VAL A 86 -34.14 -0.19 29.51
N THR A 87 -35.39 -0.64 29.53
CA THR A 87 -35.92 -1.49 30.62
C THR A 87 -35.62 -2.97 30.44
N ASP A 88 -34.98 -3.35 29.35
CA ASP A 88 -34.79 -4.75 28.97
C ASP A 88 -33.37 -4.98 28.42
N ALA A 89 -32.93 -6.24 28.41
CA ALA A 89 -31.57 -6.58 28.00
C ALA A 89 -31.39 -6.72 26.48
N THR A 90 -32.46 -6.88 25.69
CA THR A 90 -32.36 -7.36 24.28
C THR A 90 -33.30 -6.70 23.27
N THR A 91 -34.39 -6.07 23.70
CA THR A 91 -35.42 -5.44 22.88
C THR A 91 -35.47 -3.92 23.04
N TRP A 92 -36.22 -3.22 22.21
CA TRP A 92 -36.36 -1.75 22.31
C TRP A 92 -37.77 -1.35 22.73
N THR A 93 -38.40 -2.20 23.55
CA THR A 93 -39.83 -2.05 23.89
C THR A 93 -40.09 -0.78 24.69
N GLN A 94 -39.19 -0.43 25.59
CA GLN A 94 -39.19 0.84 26.31
C GLN A 94 -37.75 1.35 26.46
N ASP A 95 -37.47 2.48 25.79
CA ASP A 95 -36.22 3.21 25.94
C ASP A 95 -36.49 4.67 26.37
N PHE A 96 -35.45 5.29 26.94
CA PHE A 96 -35.44 6.68 27.38
C PHE A 96 -34.24 7.40 26.80
N GLY A 97 -34.50 8.62 26.34
CA GLY A 97 -33.51 9.50 25.76
C GLY A 97 -34.05 10.92 25.70
N TRP A 98 -33.97 11.55 24.54
CA TRP A 98 -34.58 12.87 24.32
C TRP A 98 -35.72 12.82 23.31
N LYS A 99 -35.97 13.93 22.62
CA LYS A 99 -36.91 14.03 21.52
C LYS A 99 -36.51 13.11 20.37
N LYS A 100 -37.50 12.74 19.56
CA LYS A 100 -37.36 11.79 18.47
C LYS A 100 -36.17 12.16 17.57
N ASP A 101 -35.26 11.20 17.38
CA ASP A 101 -34.08 11.30 16.51
C ASP A 101 -33.14 12.49 16.82
N THR A 102 -33.27 13.14 17.99
CA THR A 102 -32.49 14.33 18.36
C THR A 102 -31.72 14.09 19.65
N PRO A 103 -30.38 14.15 19.67
CA PRO A 103 -29.62 13.89 20.89
C PRO A 103 -29.82 14.98 21.95
N VAL A 104 -29.53 14.64 23.21
CA VAL A 104 -29.39 15.59 24.32
C VAL A 104 -28.01 15.49 24.94
N PHE A 105 -27.46 16.63 25.32
CA PHE A 105 -26.19 16.69 26.01
C PHE A 105 -26.41 16.50 27.51
N LEU A 106 -25.73 15.52 28.08
CA LEU A 106 -25.62 15.31 29.52
C LEU A 106 -24.28 15.84 29.99
N SER A 107 -24.30 16.95 30.71
CA SER A 107 -23.12 17.56 31.30
C SER A 107 -22.53 16.69 32.41
N LEU A 108 -21.21 16.58 32.42
CA LEU A 108 -20.46 15.86 33.46
C LEU A 108 -20.46 16.65 34.78
N ASN A 109 -20.77 15.98 35.88
CA ASN A 109 -20.87 16.55 37.24
C ASN A 109 -21.98 17.59 37.45
N ASP A 110 -22.94 17.69 36.52
CA ASP A 110 -24.16 18.48 36.69
C ASP A 110 -25.28 17.66 37.38
N ASP A 111 -26.39 18.34 37.69
CA ASP A 111 -27.57 17.71 38.28
C ASP A 111 -28.34 16.84 37.27
N PHE A 112 -29.31 16.07 37.77
CA PHE A 112 -30.11 15.12 36.99
C PHE A 112 -30.86 15.76 35.81
N LEU A 113 -30.63 15.20 34.62
CA LEU A 113 -31.41 15.47 33.42
C LEU A 113 -32.62 14.53 33.35
N THR A 114 -33.83 15.09 33.20
CA THR A 114 -35.05 14.29 33.00
C THR A 114 -35.17 13.85 31.54
N LEU A 115 -35.37 12.56 31.31
CA LEU A 115 -35.42 11.95 29.98
C LEU A 115 -36.86 11.79 29.47
N GLN A 116 -36.99 11.67 28.16
CA GLN A 116 -38.26 11.38 27.50
C GLN A 116 -38.33 9.89 27.17
N ALA A 117 -39.43 9.27 27.59
CA ALA A 117 -39.73 7.88 27.28
C ALA A 117 -40.17 7.73 25.82
N ARG A 118 -40.00 6.53 25.28
CA ARG A 118 -40.67 6.11 24.05
C ARG A 118 -42.18 6.16 24.22
N ASP A 119 -42.84 6.76 23.23
CA ASP A 119 -44.29 6.73 23.02
C ASP A 119 -44.61 6.82 21.52
N ALA A 120 -45.88 7.02 21.17
CA ALA A 120 -46.33 7.10 19.78
C ALA A 120 -45.73 8.32 19.03
N ALA A 121 -45.47 9.43 19.70
CA ALA A 121 -44.87 10.63 19.12
C ALA A 121 -43.34 10.58 19.15
N ASN A 122 -42.76 10.00 20.21
CA ASN A 122 -41.35 9.80 20.45
C ASN A 122 -40.92 8.34 20.18
N SER A 123 -41.25 7.84 18.97
CA SER A 123 -41.06 6.44 18.60
C SER A 123 -39.59 6.00 18.49
N ASN A 124 -38.63 6.92 18.64
CA ASN A 124 -37.21 6.65 18.74
C ASN A 124 -36.55 7.81 19.51
N PRO A 125 -36.59 7.79 20.85
CA PRO A 125 -35.97 8.84 21.66
C PRO A 125 -34.53 9.07 21.22
N GLY A 126 -34.07 10.31 21.08
CA GLY A 126 -32.69 10.55 20.65
C GLY A 126 -31.66 10.17 21.73
N ASN A 127 -30.41 9.99 21.30
CA ASN A 127 -29.32 9.53 22.17
C ASN A 127 -28.98 10.56 23.27
N ILE A 128 -28.49 10.07 24.40
CA ILE A 128 -27.86 10.87 25.45
C ILE A 128 -26.36 10.93 25.12
N LYS A 129 -25.84 12.13 24.83
CA LYS A 129 -24.44 12.37 24.51
C LYS A 129 -23.74 12.94 25.74
N VAL A 130 -22.62 12.33 26.12
CA VAL A 130 -21.70 12.89 27.12
C VAL A 130 -20.40 13.23 26.40
N GLU A 131 -19.81 14.35 26.77
CA GLU A 131 -18.53 14.83 26.26
C GLU A 131 -17.57 15.09 27.42
N ASN A 132 -16.31 15.40 27.10
CA ASN A 132 -15.25 15.71 28.07
C ASN A 132 -14.77 14.52 28.91
N LEU A 133 -14.96 13.29 28.44
CA LEU A 133 -14.43 12.11 29.11
C LEU A 133 -12.92 12.00 28.91
N ILE A 134 -12.22 11.46 29.90
CA ILE A 134 -10.75 11.34 29.93
C ILE A 134 -10.39 9.87 29.82
N ASN A 135 -9.56 9.54 28.84
CA ASN A 135 -9.15 8.16 28.58
C ASN A 135 -8.50 7.53 29.82
N GLY A 136 -8.93 6.32 30.18
CA GLY A 136 -8.46 5.59 31.36
C GLY A 136 -9.04 6.07 32.70
N LYS A 137 -9.97 7.03 32.72
CA LYS A 137 -10.64 7.48 33.96
C LYS A 137 -11.98 6.78 34.16
N GLU A 138 -12.34 6.62 35.44
CA GLU A 138 -13.61 6.02 35.84
C GLU A 138 -14.72 7.07 35.93
N TYR A 139 -15.91 6.69 35.47
CA TYR A 139 -17.13 7.47 35.49
C TYR A 139 -18.28 6.66 36.07
N VAL A 140 -19.22 7.34 36.70
CA VAL A 140 -20.42 6.75 37.30
C VAL A 140 -21.66 7.41 36.71
N ILE A 141 -22.48 6.62 36.00
CA ILE A 141 -23.81 7.04 35.58
C ILE A 141 -24.77 6.67 36.70
N THR A 142 -25.56 7.64 37.17
CA THR A 142 -26.61 7.43 38.16
C THR A 142 -27.96 7.72 37.53
N VAL A 143 -28.92 6.82 37.71
CA VAL A 143 -30.27 6.93 37.19
C VAL A 143 -31.27 6.86 38.32
N ASN A 144 -32.19 7.82 38.36
CA ASN A 144 -33.39 7.76 39.17
C ASN A 144 -34.57 7.37 38.27
N TYR A 145 -35.17 6.22 38.53
CA TYR A 145 -36.25 5.68 37.73
C TYR A 145 -37.51 5.47 38.57
N ASP A 146 -38.54 6.24 38.26
CA ASP A 146 -39.89 6.05 38.75
C ASP A 146 -40.62 5.10 37.78
N ALA A 147 -40.62 3.81 38.12
CA ALA A 147 -41.22 2.77 37.28
C ALA A 147 -42.74 2.95 37.08
N PRO A 148 -43.54 3.24 38.13
CA PRO A 148 -44.98 3.51 37.98
C PRO A 148 -45.30 4.61 36.97
N ASN A 149 -44.55 5.72 37.00
CA ASN A 149 -44.80 6.85 36.10
C ASN A 149 -43.96 6.83 34.82
N LYS A 150 -43.07 5.83 34.66
CA LYS A 150 -42.12 5.70 33.55
C LYS A 150 -41.28 6.97 33.35
N VAL A 151 -40.78 7.56 34.43
CA VAL A 151 -39.92 8.74 34.37
C VAL A 151 -38.50 8.36 34.78
N ALA A 152 -37.56 8.53 33.86
CA ALA A 152 -36.14 8.34 34.12
C ALA A 152 -35.42 9.69 34.18
N LYS A 153 -34.55 9.86 35.17
CA LYS A 153 -33.60 10.97 35.25
C LYS A 153 -32.20 10.40 35.31
N VAL A 154 -31.25 11.02 34.62
CA VAL A 154 -29.86 10.56 34.56
C VAL A 154 -28.89 11.68 34.92
N LYS A 155 -27.81 11.34 35.63
CA LYS A 155 -26.61 12.16 35.77
C LYS A 155 -25.37 11.32 35.55
N ILE A 156 -24.24 11.96 35.27
CA ILE A 156 -22.94 11.30 35.19
C ILE A 156 -21.91 12.08 35.99
N GLU A 157 -21.11 11.35 36.77
CA GLU A 157 -20.10 11.89 37.66
C GLU A 157 -18.74 11.28 37.35
N GLY A 158 -17.70 12.08 37.47
CA GLY A 158 -16.31 11.63 37.26
C GLY A 158 -15.35 12.80 37.06
N PRO A 159 -14.07 12.51 36.78
CA PRO A 159 -13.09 13.56 36.54
C PRO A 159 -13.48 14.41 35.32
N SER A 160 -13.66 15.71 35.52
CA SER A 160 -13.87 16.69 34.45
C SER A 160 -12.57 17.44 34.15
N ILE A 161 -12.38 17.76 32.87
CA ILE A 161 -11.40 18.74 32.43
C ILE A 161 -12.15 19.96 31.94
N ASP A 162 -11.72 21.12 32.41
CA ASP A 162 -12.10 22.41 31.87
C ASP A 162 -11.26 22.67 30.63
N PHE A 163 -11.86 22.44 29.46
CA PHE A 163 -11.19 22.65 28.19
C PHE A 163 -11.21 24.13 27.83
N PRO A 164 -10.09 24.69 27.33
CA PRO A 164 -10.06 26.10 26.96
C PRO A 164 -11.05 26.38 25.84
N THR A 165 -11.79 27.49 25.94
CA THR A 165 -12.51 28.01 24.79
C THR A 165 -11.49 28.54 23.78
N LEU A 166 -11.45 27.94 22.60
CA LEU A 166 -10.56 28.36 21.52
C LEU A 166 -11.33 29.18 20.47
N LYS A 167 -10.65 30.19 19.91
CA LYS A 167 -11.10 30.99 18.78
C LYS A 167 -9.99 31.06 17.74
N LEU A 168 -10.38 31.21 16.47
CA LEU A 168 -9.48 31.65 15.41
C LEU A 168 -9.53 33.17 15.32
N VAL A 169 -8.39 33.78 15.06
CA VAL A 169 -8.31 35.21 14.76
C VAL A 169 -7.55 35.37 13.46
N ASP A 170 -8.15 36.08 12.50
CA ASP A 170 -7.52 36.32 11.21
C ASP A 170 -6.52 37.50 11.23
N SER A 171 -5.84 37.72 10.10
CA SER A 171 -4.90 38.83 9.90
C SER A 171 -5.52 40.21 10.13
N ASP A 172 -6.83 40.35 9.91
CA ASP A 172 -7.56 41.60 10.08
C ASP A 172 -8.08 41.79 11.52
N GLY A 173 -7.88 40.78 12.39
CA GLY A 173 -8.31 40.78 13.78
C GLY A 173 -9.74 40.32 14.00
N ASN A 174 -10.42 39.77 12.98
CA ASN A 174 -11.75 39.20 13.16
C ASN A 174 -11.67 37.88 13.91
N GLU A 175 -12.56 37.69 14.88
CA GLU A 175 -12.61 36.50 15.72
C GLU A 175 -13.70 35.52 15.25
N TYR A 176 -13.35 34.25 15.19
CA TYR A 176 -14.24 33.17 14.81
C TYR A 176 -14.29 32.13 15.94
N PRO A 177 -15.45 31.95 16.59
CA PRO A 177 -15.59 30.92 17.61
C PRO A 177 -15.44 29.54 16.98
N LEU A 178 -14.70 28.65 17.64
CA LEU A 178 -14.56 27.28 17.19
C LEU A 178 -15.63 26.39 17.82
N THR A 179 -16.29 25.57 16.99
CA THR A 179 -17.20 24.52 17.44
C THR A 179 -16.39 23.33 17.93
N ARG A 180 -16.64 22.90 19.16
CA ARG A 180 -15.90 21.81 19.80
C ARG A 180 -16.67 20.49 19.75
N GLU A 181 -15.96 19.42 19.44
CA GLU A 181 -16.42 18.03 19.58
C GLU A 181 -15.27 17.18 20.15
N GLY A 182 -15.41 16.73 21.41
CA GLY A 182 -14.35 15.98 22.08
C GLY A 182 -13.07 16.81 22.27
N THR A 183 -11.96 16.34 21.73
CA THR A 183 -10.65 17.05 21.75
C THR A 183 -10.40 17.90 20.50
N THR A 184 -11.38 18.02 19.61
CA THR A 184 -11.23 18.73 18.34
C THR A 184 -12.11 19.98 18.33
N TYR A 185 -11.53 21.08 17.87
CA TYR A 185 -12.20 22.34 17.64
C TYR A 185 -12.21 22.61 16.15
N SER A 186 -13.28 23.18 15.62
CA SER A 186 -13.40 23.41 14.19
C SER A 186 -14.15 24.69 13.82
N TYR A 187 -13.75 25.28 12.72
CA TYR A 187 -14.45 26.38 12.06
C TYR A 187 -14.62 26.04 10.59
N VAL A 188 -15.84 26.15 10.09
CA VAL A 188 -16.19 25.82 8.71
C VAL A 188 -16.71 27.08 8.04
N TRP A 189 -16.26 27.34 6.81
CA TRP A 189 -16.74 28.45 6.01
C TRP A 189 -16.76 28.11 4.52
N THR A 190 -17.57 28.85 3.77
CA THR A 190 -17.66 28.77 2.30
C THR A 190 -17.47 30.17 1.73
N PRO A 191 -16.31 30.50 1.15
CA PRO A 191 -16.04 31.83 0.61
C PRO A 191 -16.78 32.02 -0.72
N ALA A 192 -17.32 33.21 -0.95
CA ALA A 192 -18.01 33.54 -2.21
C ALA A 192 -17.05 33.80 -3.38
N GLU A 193 -15.82 34.19 -3.07
CA GLU A 193 -14.76 34.52 -4.03
C GLU A 193 -13.47 33.78 -3.68
N ALA A 194 -12.61 33.55 -4.67
CA ALA A 194 -11.30 32.95 -4.44
C ALA A 194 -10.38 33.95 -3.72
N GLY A 195 -9.45 33.45 -2.92
CA GLY A 195 -8.54 34.29 -2.15
C GLY A 195 -7.67 33.50 -1.18
N SER A 196 -7.13 34.18 -0.17
CA SER A 196 -6.37 33.56 0.90
C SER A 196 -6.73 34.21 2.23
N LYS A 197 -6.67 33.43 3.30
CA LYS A 197 -6.87 33.93 4.67
C LYS A 197 -5.90 33.27 5.62
N SER A 198 -5.33 34.07 6.50
CA SER A 198 -4.32 33.66 7.47
C SER A 198 -4.87 33.80 8.88
N PHE A 199 -4.62 32.81 9.74
CA PHE A 199 -5.18 32.75 11.09
C PHE A 199 -4.15 32.31 12.14
N TYR A 200 -4.39 32.68 13.39
CA TYR A 200 -3.81 32.01 14.56
C TYR A 200 -4.94 31.54 15.50
N VAL A 201 -4.63 30.60 16.38
CA VAL A 201 -5.58 30.12 17.40
C VAL A 201 -5.25 30.76 18.73
N THR A 202 -6.27 31.08 19.54
CA THR A 202 -6.06 31.60 20.89
C THR A 202 -7.20 31.22 21.82
N ASN A 203 -6.92 31.20 23.13
CA ASN A 203 -7.94 31.17 24.18
C ASN A 203 -8.11 32.52 24.89
N GLY A 204 -7.51 33.59 24.35
CA GLY A 204 -7.46 34.93 24.92
C GLY A 204 -6.22 35.23 25.77
N TYR A 205 -5.47 34.20 26.19
CA TYR A 205 -4.25 34.36 27.02
C TYR A 205 -3.03 33.62 26.46
N MET A 206 -3.26 32.54 25.72
CA MET A 206 -2.24 31.78 24.99
C MET A 206 -2.55 31.82 23.50
N PHE A 207 -1.51 31.75 22.69
CA PHE A 207 -1.56 31.84 21.25
C PHE A 207 -0.89 30.61 20.62
N TYR A 208 -1.38 30.21 19.46
CA TYR A 208 -0.84 29.10 18.68
C TYR A 208 -0.75 29.53 17.22
N GLY A 209 0.49 29.60 16.72
CA GLY A 209 0.80 29.83 15.31
C GLY A 209 0.67 28.56 14.48
N ALA A 210 1.25 28.56 13.28
CA ALA A 210 1.15 27.48 12.31
C ALA A 210 1.86 26.19 12.73
N ASP A 211 2.88 26.30 13.58
CA ASP A 211 3.56 25.15 14.17
C ASP A 211 2.74 24.49 15.31
N GLY A 212 1.65 25.13 15.72
CA GLY A 212 0.77 24.67 16.78
C GLY A 212 1.38 24.75 18.18
N LYS A 213 2.55 25.36 18.35
CA LYS A 213 3.16 25.49 19.67
C LYS A 213 2.48 26.57 20.49
N VAL A 214 2.44 26.33 21.80
CA VAL A 214 1.90 27.31 22.73
C VAL A 214 2.87 28.48 22.93
N ASP A 215 2.35 29.69 22.85
CA ASP A 215 3.07 30.91 23.23
C ASP A 215 2.18 31.83 24.09
N THR A 216 2.82 32.66 24.90
CA THR A 216 2.20 33.76 25.64
C THR A 216 2.18 35.06 24.86
N GLU A 217 3.00 35.18 23.82
CA GLU A 217 3.01 36.31 22.90
C GLU A 217 2.20 36.00 21.64
N LYS A 218 1.61 37.04 21.04
CA LYS A 218 0.87 36.89 19.79
C LYS A 218 1.88 36.55 18.68
N PRO A 219 1.64 35.50 17.86
CA PRO A 219 2.54 35.15 16.77
C PRO A 219 2.63 36.28 15.74
N ASP A 220 3.77 36.34 15.07
CA ASP A 220 3.95 37.21 13.92
C ASP A 220 3.12 36.67 12.74
N THR A 221 2.80 37.53 11.78
CA THR A 221 1.96 37.17 10.63
C THR A 221 2.56 36.07 9.75
N GLU A 222 3.88 35.89 9.79
CA GLU A 222 4.59 34.82 9.09
C GLU A 222 4.30 33.44 9.70
N ASP A 223 3.97 33.41 10.99
CA ASP A 223 3.62 32.19 11.74
C ASP A 223 2.11 31.91 11.73
N TYR A 224 1.34 32.56 10.86
CA TYR A 224 -0.09 32.28 10.74
C TYR A 224 -0.34 31.08 9.82
N VAL A 225 -1.37 30.29 10.15
CA VAL A 225 -1.90 29.26 9.26
C VAL A 225 -2.58 29.95 8.09
N THR A 226 -1.98 29.86 6.90
CA THR A 226 -2.51 30.47 5.67
C THR A 226 -3.23 29.43 4.82
N VAL A 227 -4.48 29.73 4.46
CA VAL A 227 -5.30 28.89 3.58
C VAL A 227 -5.64 29.66 2.33
N SER A 228 -5.16 29.18 1.19
CA SER A 228 -5.66 29.60 -0.12
C SER A 228 -6.94 28.84 -0.44
N TYR A 229 -7.96 29.57 -0.91
CA TYR A 229 -9.27 29.01 -1.21
C TYR A 229 -9.84 29.46 -2.54
N GLU A 230 -10.70 28.61 -3.09
CA GLU A 230 -11.51 28.87 -4.26
C GLU A 230 -12.93 29.24 -3.85
N ALA A 231 -13.61 29.99 -4.71
CA ALA A 231 -15.01 30.34 -4.51
C ALA A 231 -15.89 29.09 -4.40
N ASN A 232 -16.89 29.15 -3.52
CA ASN A 232 -17.97 28.16 -3.36
C ASN A 232 -17.54 26.75 -2.93
N LYS A 233 -16.30 26.56 -2.44
CA LYS A 233 -15.87 25.32 -1.78
C LYS A 233 -15.95 25.46 -0.26
N GLU A 234 -16.29 24.39 0.45
CA GLU A 234 -16.33 24.41 1.91
C GLU A 234 -14.92 24.14 2.46
N TYR A 235 -14.45 25.01 3.34
CA TYR A 235 -13.16 24.91 4.01
C TYR A 235 -13.34 24.70 5.50
N ILE A 236 -12.35 24.08 6.12
CA ILE A 236 -12.32 23.81 7.55
C ILE A 236 -10.94 24.13 8.12
N VAL A 237 -10.93 24.78 9.27
CA VAL A 237 -9.81 24.75 10.19
C VAL A 237 -10.17 23.80 11.32
N LYS A 238 -9.34 22.81 11.59
CA LYS A 238 -9.43 21.90 12.74
C LYS A 238 -8.24 22.14 13.66
N VAL A 239 -8.50 22.21 14.95
CA VAL A 239 -7.48 22.29 16.00
C VAL A 239 -7.68 21.09 16.91
N GLU A 240 -6.71 20.19 16.94
CA GLU A 240 -6.69 19.06 17.87
C GLU A 240 -5.85 19.42 19.09
N THR A 241 -6.43 19.30 20.29
CA THR A 241 -5.75 19.59 21.54
C THR A 241 -5.38 18.30 22.26
N ALA A 242 -4.17 18.21 22.80
CA ALA A 242 -3.89 17.23 23.85
C ALA A 242 -4.63 17.61 25.15
N TYR A 243 -4.82 16.65 26.05
CA TYR A 243 -5.64 16.80 27.26
C TYR A 243 -5.12 17.84 28.29
N ASP A 244 -3.92 18.39 28.12
CA ASP A 244 -3.27 19.27 29.09
C ASP A 244 -3.39 20.77 28.72
N LYS A 245 -3.80 21.60 29.69
CA LYS A 245 -3.79 23.07 29.55
C LYS A 245 -2.36 23.53 29.29
N GLY A 246 -2.11 24.08 28.09
CA GLY A 246 -0.79 24.56 27.67
C GLY A 246 0.04 23.52 26.89
N ALA A 247 -0.58 22.46 26.38
CA ALA A 247 0.06 21.59 25.40
C ALA A 247 -0.03 22.19 24.00
N ASP A 248 0.95 21.85 23.16
CA ASP A 248 0.92 22.11 21.73
C ASP A 248 -0.35 21.51 21.11
N VAL A 249 -0.86 22.18 20.09
CA VAL A 249 -2.02 21.77 19.33
C VAL A 249 -1.60 21.34 17.93
N THR A 250 -2.41 20.52 17.28
CA THR A 250 -2.26 20.26 15.84
C THR A 250 -3.30 21.06 15.09
N ILE A 251 -2.85 21.96 14.21
CA ILE A 251 -3.75 22.76 13.37
C ILE A 251 -3.74 22.19 11.95
N TYR A 252 -4.92 21.81 11.47
CA TYR A 252 -5.17 21.46 10.07
C TYR A 252 -6.05 22.52 9.46
N ALA A 253 -5.71 23.02 8.28
CA ALA A 253 -6.56 23.94 7.56
C ALA A 253 -6.56 23.60 6.06
N GLY A 254 -7.74 23.55 5.45
CA GLY A 254 -7.88 23.18 4.05
C GLY A 254 -9.32 22.95 3.64
N ILE A 255 -9.51 22.37 2.45
CA ILE A 255 -10.85 22.01 1.97
C ILE A 255 -11.44 20.98 2.94
N ARG A 256 -12.73 21.13 3.28
CA ARG A 256 -13.47 20.17 4.08
C ARG A 256 -13.81 18.97 3.20
N ASP A 257 -13.06 17.90 3.40
CA ASP A 257 -13.30 16.63 2.76
C ASP A 257 -14.54 15.95 3.35
N THR A 258 -15.65 16.08 2.64
CA THR A 258 -16.92 15.36 2.88
C THR A 258 -17.14 14.26 1.85
N GLY A 259 -16.13 14.00 1.01
CA GLY A 259 -16.25 13.10 -0.11
C GLY A 259 -16.18 11.63 0.28
N PHE A 260 -16.36 10.79 -0.72
CA PHE A 260 -16.47 9.34 -0.59
C PHE A 260 -15.26 8.67 0.12
N PHE A 261 -14.05 9.23 -0.05
CA PHE A 261 -12.80 8.69 0.49
C PHE A 261 -12.28 9.47 1.71
N ALA A 262 -13.10 10.27 2.39
CA ALA A 262 -12.65 11.15 3.47
C ALA A 262 -11.94 10.43 4.64
N ASN A 263 -12.29 9.15 4.87
CA ASN A 263 -11.70 8.29 5.91
C ASN A 263 -10.73 7.25 5.35
N SER A 264 -10.49 7.25 4.05
CA SER A 264 -9.70 6.23 3.35
C SER A 264 -8.24 6.64 3.25
N ASP A 265 -7.39 5.66 2.95
CA ASP A 265 -6.01 5.89 2.54
C ASP A 265 -5.66 5.05 1.31
N ILE A 266 -4.66 5.51 0.58
CA ILE A 266 -4.00 4.76 -0.47
C ILE A 266 -2.72 4.18 0.10
N ILE A 267 -2.39 2.96 -0.30
CA ILE A 267 -1.25 2.20 0.19
C ILE A 267 -0.59 1.51 -0.99
N GLY A 268 0.73 1.60 -1.12
CA GLY A 268 1.41 0.98 -2.24
C GLY A 268 2.90 0.83 -2.03
N ALA A 269 3.54 0.16 -2.98
CA ALA A 269 4.99 -0.07 -2.99
C ALA A 269 5.79 1.25 -3.09
N PHE A 270 5.20 2.32 -3.64
CA PHE A 270 5.80 3.66 -3.70
C PHE A 270 5.99 4.33 -2.31
N GLU A 271 5.42 3.77 -1.24
CA GLU A 271 5.56 4.27 0.14
C GLU A 271 5.77 3.13 1.15
N ASP A 272 6.45 2.05 0.73
CA ASP A 272 6.75 0.90 1.60
C ASP A 272 5.50 0.32 2.30
N TRP A 273 4.35 0.35 1.62
CA TRP A 273 3.07 -0.09 2.17
C TRP A 273 2.65 0.68 3.43
N LYS A 274 3.09 1.93 3.56
CA LYS A 274 2.52 2.89 4.52
C LYS A 274 1.27 3.51 3.91
N GLY A 275 0.21 3.61 4.70
CA GLY A 275 -1.03 4.26 4.27
C GLY A 275 -0.86 5.78 4.25
N SER A 276 -1.26 6.41 3.15
CA SER A 276 -1.24 7.86 2.97
C SER A 276 -2.58 8.41 2.52
N LYS A 277 -2.84 9.65 2.91
CA LYS A 277 -4.09 10.32 2.60
C LYS A 277 -4.07 10.83 1.16
N MET A 278 -5.11 10.53 0.41
CA MET A 278 -5.32 11.11 -0.92
C MET A 278 -5.73 12.58 -0.80
N LYS A 279 -5.36 13.40 -1.78
CA LYS A 279 -5.75 14.80 -1.86
C LYS A 279 -7.17 14.91 -2.41
N PHE A 280 -8.08 15.47 -1.62
CA PHE A 280 -9.45 15.78 -2.04
C PHE A 280 -9.45 16.92 -3.07
N VAL A 281 -10.11 16.70 -4.21
CA VAL A 281 -10.30 17.73 -5.26
C VAL A 281 -11.73 18.24 -5.23
N ASP A 282 -12.69 17.32 -5.27
CA ASP A 282 -14.13 17.54 -5.18
C ASP A 282 -14.84 16.25 -4.72
N ALA A 283 -16.16 16.31 -4.54
CA ALA A 283 -16.97 15.22 -3.99
C ALA A 283 -16.75 13.84 -4.65
N ASN A 284 -16.34 13.82 -5.93
CA ASN A 284 -16.14 12.61 -6.70
C ASN A 284 -14.69 12.39 -7.13
N THR A 285 -13.74 13.26 -6.78
CA THR A 285 -12.38 13.22 -7.32
C THR A 285 -11.33 13.37 -6.23
N TYR A 286 -10.37 12.46 -6.24
CA TYR A 286 -9.19 12.47 -5.39
C TYR A 286 -7.94 12.28 -6.24
N THR A 287 -6.81 12.80 -5.77
CA THR A 287 -5.51 12.58 -6.42
C THR A 287 -4.47 12.09 -5.42
N PHE A 288 -3.46 11.38 -5.91
CA PHE A 288 -2.30 10.98 -5.13
C PHE A 288 -1.05 11.08 -6.00
N ASP A 289 -0.06 11.81 -5.53
CA ASP A 289 1.20 12.03 -6.24
C ASP A 289 2.26 11.08 -5.66
N PHE A 290 3.02 10.42 -6.51
CA PHE A 290 4.09 9.52 -6.11
C PHE A 290 5.32 9.69 -6.99
N THR A 291 6.43 9.10 -6.57
CA THR A 291 7.69 9.07 -7.31
C THR A 291 8.03 7.64 -7.68
N ASN A 292 8.40 7.37 -8.93
CA ASN A 292 8.74 6.00 -9.34
C ASN A 292 10.11 5.59 -8.80
N ALA A 293 10.20 4.33 -8.35
CA ALA A 293 11.45 3.67 -7.99
C ALA A 293 11.80 2.51 -8.95
N ASP A 294 10.82 2.07 -9.74
CA ASP A 294 10.92 0.96 -10.69
C ASP A 294 9.98 1.27 -11.88
N THR A 295 10.04 0.45 -12.93
CA THR A 295 9.20 0.57 -14.14
C THR A 295 7.73 0.18 -13.91
N LYS A 296 7.44 -0.35 -12.72
CA LYS A 296 6.10 -0.67 -12.24
C LYS A 296 5.98 -0.46 -10.74
N THR A 297 4.78 -0.19 -10.25
CA THR A 297 4.48 -0.14 -8.82
C THR A 297 3.07 -0.64 -8.53
N GLU A 298 2.88 -1.17 -7.33
CA GLU A 298 1.61 -1.71 -6.87
C GLU A 298 0.95 -0.80 -5.84
N PHE A 299 -0.39 -0.79 -5.78
CA PHE A 299 -1.15 -0.10 -4.75
C PHE A 299 -2.55 -0.67 -4.56
N ASP A 300 -3.16 -0.29 -3.43
CA ASP A 300 -4.54 -0.51 -3.05
C ASP A 300 -5.11 0.77 -2.40
N ILE A 301 -6.44 0.85 -2.27
CA ILE A 301 -7.12 1.89 -1.48
C ILE A 301 -7.93 1.21 -0.39
N ARG A 302 -7.71 1.56 0.89
CA ARG A 302 -8.52 1.02 2.00
C ARG A 302 -9.69 1.94 2.29
N GLU A 303 -10.86 1.37 2.53
CA GLU A 303 -12.06 2.15 2.88
C GLU A 303 -11.87 2.97 4.14
N LYS A 304 -11.11 2.45 5.10
CA LYS A 304 -10.77 3.15 6.32
C LYS A 304 -9.27 3.06 6.56
N ALA A 305 -8.67 4.20 6.84
CA ALA A 305 -7.24 4.30 7.07
C ALA A 305 -6.79 3.38 8.20
N GLY A 306 -5.74 2.59 7.93
CA GLY A 306 -5.18 1.62 8.87
C GLY A 306 -6.02 0.37 9.14
N ASP A 307 -7.19 0.21 8.50
CA ASP A 307 -8.16 -0.84 8.86
C ASP A 307 -8.48 -1.72 7.65
N TRP A 308 -7.85 -2.91 7.62
CA TRP A 308 -8.08 -3.90 6.56
C TRP A 308 -9.43 -4.63 6.68
N SER A 309 -10.11 -4.52 7.82
CA SER A 309 -11.31 -5.32 8.11
C SER A 309 -12.59 -4.80 7.45
N VAL A 310 -12.59 -3.57 6.92
CA VAL A 310 -13.79 -2.92 6.38
C VAL A 310 -13.98 -3.16 4.87
N GLY A 311 -12.90 -3.14 4.09
CA GLY A 311 -12.92 -3.30 2.64
C GLY A 311 -11.87 -2.45 1.92
N ARG A 312 -11.63 -2.77 0.65
CA ARG A 312 -10.62 -2.11 -0.20
C ARG A 312 -10.99 -2.12 -1.68
N TRP A 313 -10.39 -1.22 -2.44
CA TRP A 313 -10.41 -1.21 -3.91
C TRP A 313 -9.09 -1.70 -4.46
N PHE A 314 -9.18 -2.64 -5.39
CA PHE A 314 -8.06 -3.21 -6.12
C PHE A 314 -8.54 -3.64 -7.51
N LYS A 315 -7.65 -4.16 -8.34
CA LYS A 315 -7.97 -4.49 -9.74
C LYS A 315 -8.99 -5.64 -9.89
N GLY A 316 -9.05 -6.56 -8.94
CA GLY A 316 -9.96 -7.73 -8.97
C GLY A 316 -9.40 -8.89 -9.79
N ILE A 317 -9.70 -10.14 -9.41
CA ILE A 317 -9.62 -11.33 -10.29
C ILE A 317 -11.05 -11.59 -10.81
N PRO A 318 -11.26 -11.81 -12.13
CA PRO A 318 -12.58 -12.21 -12.64
C PRO A 318 -13.11 -13.44 -11.89
N GLU A 319 -14.41 -13.48 -11.61
CA GLU A 319 -15.06 -14.48 -10.75
C GLU A 319 -14.93 -15.95 -11.23
N ASP A 320 -14.36 -16.24 -12.41
CA ASP A 320 -14.44 -17.55 -13.07
C ASP A 320 -13.17 -18.42 -13.09
N THR A 321 -12.02 -17.98 -12.54
CA THR A 321 -10.79 -18.77 -12.62
C THR A 321 -10.55 -19.62 -11.37
N ALA A 322 -10.60 -20.94 -11.54
CA ALA A 322 -10.27 -21.95 -10.53
C ALA A 322 -8.79 -21.94 -10.06
N ASP A 323 -8.00 -20.96 -10.50
CA ASP A 323 -6.57 -20.87 -10.27
C ASP A 323 -6.18 -19.42 -9.89
N ARG A 324 -6.62 -18.97 -8.70
CA ARG A 324 -6.34 -17.63 -8.13
C ARG A 324 -4.85 -17.26 -8.05
N LYS A 325 -3.95 -18.22 -8.29
CA LYS A 325 -2.49 -18.09 -8.20
C LYS A 325 -1.76 -18.05 -9.56
N LYS A 326 -2.45 -18.15 -10.70
CA LYS A 326 -1.79 -18.51 -11.97
C LYS A 326 -1.97 -17.62 -13.20
N THR A 327 -2.54 -16.42 -13.09
CA THR A 327 -2.51 -15.48 -14.21
C THR A 327 -1.71 -14.24 -13.86
N ASP A 328 -0.63 -14.03 -14.60
CA ASP A 328 -0.10 -12.70 -14.88
C ASP A 328 -1.28 -11.84 -15.31
N MET A 329 -1.71 -10.95 -14.43
CA MET A 329 -2.59 -9.90 -14.87
C MET A 329 -1.73 -8.99 -15.69
N ALA A 330 -2.00 -8.93 -16.99
CA ALA A 330 -1.43 -7.91 -17.85
C ALA A 330 -1.52 -6.55 -17.13
N ASP A 331 -0.39 -5.90 -17.04
CA ASP A 331 -0.16 -4.49 -16.75
C ASP A 331 -1.31 -3.57 -17.24
N ASP A 332 -2.26 -3.13 -16.40
CA ASP A 332 -3.48 -2.44 -16.92
C ASP A 332 -3.55 -0.93 -16.65
N ILE A 333 -2.93 -0.38 -15.60
CA ILE A 333 -2.85 1.08 -15.45
C ILE A 333 -1.54 1.56 -16.07
N VAL A 334 -1.55 1.76 -17.38
CA VAL A 334 -0.40 2.31 -18.10
C VAL A 334 -0.30 3.80 -17.79
N ALA A 335 0.84 4.22 -17.22
CA ALA A 335 1.14 5.62 -16.99
C ALA A 335 1.26 6.35 -18.33
N ALA A 336 0.46 7.40 -18.51
CA ALA A 336 0.54 8.26 -19.68
C ALA A 336 1.76 9.19 -19.57
N LYS A 337 2.42 9.47 -20.71
CA LYS A 337 3.47 10.50 -20.75
C LYS A 337 2.84 11.87 -20.52
N TYR A 338 3.68 12.86 -20.25
CA TYR A 338 3.21 14.22 -19.98
C TYR A 338 2.42 14.79 -21.15
N GLY A 339 1.22 15.30 -20.84
CA GLY A 339 0.30 15.86 -21.83
C GLY A 339 -0.47 14.82 -22.66
N GLU A 340 -0.19 13.53 -22.50
CA GLU A 340 -1.01 12.47 -23.10
C GLU A 340 -2.31 12.29 -22.32
N THR A 341 -3.35 11.78 -22.99
CA THR A 341 -4.63 11.46 -22.32
C THR A 341 -4.51 10.12 -21.61
N PRO A 342 -4.58 10.05 -20.27
CA PRO A 342 -4.46 8.79 -19.57
C PRO A 342 -5.73 7.94 -19.72
N THR A 343 -5.56 6.63 -19.77
CA THR A 343 -6.67 5.68 -19.94
C THR A 343 -7.25 5.29 -18.58
N PRO A 344 -8.57 5.45 -18.35
CA PRO A 344 -9.20 5.11 -17.07
C PRO A 344 -9.39 3.60 -16.92
N VAL A 345 -8.99 3.09 -15.76
CA VAL A 345 -9.16 1.69 -15.37
C VAL A 345 -10.11 1.62 -14.18
N VAL A 346 -11.11 0.76 -14.25
CA VAL A 346 -12.07 0.57 -13.16
C VAL A 346 -11.50 -0.37 -12.12
N LEU A 347 -11.58 0.01 -10.84
CA LEU A 347 -11.22 -0.87 -9.73
C LEU A 347 -12.46 -1.55 -9.15
N THR A 348 -12.24 -2.77 -8.65
CA THR A 348 -13.23 -3.62 -7.97
C THR A 348 -13.17 -3.36 -6.47
N TYR A 349 -14.33 -3.19 -5.84
CA TYR A 349 -14.46 -3.11 -4.39
C TYR A 349 -14.67 -4.48 -3.77
N TYR A 350 -14.04 -4.73 -2.64
CA TYR A 350 -14.20 -5.93 -1.85
C TYR A 350 -14.40 -5.59 -0.37
N LYS A 351 -15.32 -6.30 0.28
CA LYS A 351 -15.72 -6.07 1.66
C LYS A 351 -15.08 -7.10 2.60
N GLY A 352 -14.38 -6.62 3.63
CA GLY A 352 -13.71 -7.45 4.65
C GLY A 352 -12.38 -8.04 4.20
N ASP A 353 -11.51 -8.41 5.16
CA ASP A 353 -10.29 -9.18 4.89
C ASP A 353 -10.14 -10.30 5.92
N ALA A 354 -10.17 -11.54 5.42
CA ALA A 354 -9.73 -12.72 6.15
C ALA A 354 -8.77 -13.52 5.27
N GLY A 355 -7.73 -12.87 4.75
CA GLY A 355 -6.51 -13.54 4.32
C GLY A 355 -6.61 -14.42 3.08
N ASN A 356 -7.34 -14.00 2.03
CA ASN A 356 -7.27 -14.65 0.70
C ASN A 356 -7.49 -13.68 -0.49
N ASP A 357 -6.39 -13.39 -1.17
CA ASP A 357 -6.16 -13.39 -2.64
C ASP A 357 -6.95 -12.46 -3.56
N GLY A 358 -6.84 -11.15 -3.34
CA GLY A 358 -6.92 -10.15 -4.43
C GLY A 358 -5.51 -9.62 -4.74
N LYS A 359 -5.12 -9.54 -6.02
CA LYS A 359 -3.85 -8.90 -6.42
C LYS A 359 -4.02 -7.37 -6.40
N ASN A 360 -2.99 -6.67 -5.93
CA ASN A 360 -2.96 -5.20 -5.90
C ASN A 360 -3.16 -4.60 -7.30
N ALA A 361 -3.61 -3.35 -7.39
CA ALA A 361 -3.58 -2.63 -8.66
C ALA A 361 -2.11 -2.37 -9.05
N VAL A 362 -1.78 -2.55 -10.32
CA VAL A 362 -0.42 -2.38 -10.85
C VAL A 362 -0.41 -1.23 -11.84
N ILE A 363 0.51 -0.28 -11.61
CA ILE A 363 0.86 0.80 -12.54
C ILE A 363 2.09 0.36 -13.33
N THR A 364 2.05 0.54 -14.64
CA THR A 364 3.12 0.16 -15.57
C THR A 364 3.41 1.28 -16.56
N GLY A 365 4.38 1.07 -17.45
CA GLY A 365 4.83 2.12 -18.36
C GLY A 365 5.52 3.27 -17.64
N LEU A 366 6.08 3.03 -16.44
CA LEU A 366 6.94 3.99 -15.76
C LEU A 366 8.35 3.93 -16.38
N PRO A 367 9.10 5.04 -16.37
CA PRO A 367 10.47 5.09 -16.89
C PRO A 367 11.41 4.14 -16.11
N TYR A 368 12.48 3.73 -16.78
CA TYR A 368 13.58 2.98 -16.16
C TYR A 368 14.42 3.88 -15.24
N GLU A 369 14.55 5.16 -15.60
CA GLU A 369 15.11 6.16 -14.70
C GLU A 369 14.15 6.35 -13.50
N ALA A 370 14.71 6.28 -12.30
CA ALA A 370 13.96 6.49 -11.06
C ALA A 370 13.89 7.99 -10.71
N ASN A 371 13.01 8.33 -9.77
CA ASN A 371 12.81 9.68 -9.22
C ASN A 371 11.96 10.63 -10.07
N HIS A 372 11.12 10.09 -10.96
CA HIS A 372 10.14 10.84 -11.72
C HIS A 372 8.77 10.89 -11.07
N LYS A 373 8.07 12.01 -11.22
CA LYS A 373 6.81 12.28 -10.50
C LYS A 373 5.58 11.93 -11.33
N PHE A 374 4.64 11.23 -10.71
CA PHE A 374 3.39 10.80 -11.32
C PHE A 374 2.20 11.14 -10.44
N ARG A 375 1.03 11.26 -11.06
CA ARG A 375 -0.25 11.48 -10.38
C ARG A 375 -1.26 10.40 -10.71
N LEU A 376 -1.76 9.76 -9.67
CA LEU A 376 -3.00 9.01 -9.71
C LEU A 376 -4.19 9.97 -9.58
N THR A 377 -5.18 9.81 -10.44
CA THR A 377 -6.48 10.45 -10.30
C THR A 377 -7.55 9.38 -10.11
N ILE A 378 -8.24 9.43 -8.98
CA ILE A 378 -9.30 8.50 -8.59
C ILE A 378 -10.63 9.22 -8.70
N LYS A 379 -11.51 8.72 -9.56
CA LYS A 379 -12.87 9.24 -9.74
C LYS A 379 -13.91 8.24 -9.27
N VAL A 380 -14.83 8.71 -8.42
CA VAL A 380 -16.01 7.97 -7.98
C VAL A 380 -17.00 7.94 -9.14
N ILE A 381 -17.23 6.75 -9.71
CA ILE A 381 -18.22 6.55 -10.76
C ILE A 381 -19.61 6.40 -10.12
N ASP A 382 -19.69 5.60 -9.07
CA ASP A 382 -20.93 5.33 -8.33
C ASP A 382 -20.62 5.00 -6.87
N ALA A 383 -20.99 5.91 -5.97
CA ALA A 383 -20.79 5.76 -4.54
C ALA A 383 -21.66 4.64 -3.92
N ALA A 384 -22.85 4.37 -4.48
CA ALA A 384 -23.76 3.37 -3.94
C ALA A 384 -23.25 1.95 -4.19
N THR A 385 -22.67 1.72 -5.38
CA THR A 385 -22.07 0.43 -5.75
C THR A 385 -20.58 0.34 -5.49
N LYS A 386 -19.99 1.38 -4.86
CA LYS A 386 -18.55 1.46 -4.54
C LYS A 386 -17.65 1.33 -5.77
N LYS A 387 -18.06 1.88 -6.92
CA LYS A 387 -17.33 1.79 -8.19
C LYS A 387 -16.49 3.02 -8.45
N VAL A 388 -15.20 2.83 -8.75
CA VAL A 388 -14.25 3.91 -9.03
C VAL A 388 -13.41 3.64 -10.27
N SER A 389 -12.95 4.71 -10.93
CA SER A 389 -11.93 4.65 -11.99
C SER A 389 -10.65 5.34 -11.56
N VAL A 390 -9.52 4.80 -11.99
CA VAL A 390 -8.19 5.35 -11.75
C VAL A 390 -7.47 5.59 -13.07
N THR A 391 -6.78 6.72 -13.16
CA THR A 391 -5.83 7.06 -14.23
C THR A 391 -4.47 7.41 -13.64
N CYS A 392 -3.39 7.23 -14.40
CA CYS A 392 -2.03 7.64 -14.02
C CYS A 392 -1.39 8.48 -15.13
N GLU A 393 -0.79 9.61 -14.78
CA GLU A 393 -0.09 10.50 -15.72
C GLU A 393 1.22 11.03 -15.13
N SER A 394 2.22 11.26 -15.99
CA SER A 394 3.45 11.96 -15.60
C SER A 394 3.16 13.43 -15.29
N LEU A 395 3.80 13.95 -14.24
CA LEU A 395 3.75 15.37 -13.86
C LEU A 395 4.85 16.20 -14.53
N GLU A 396 5.72 15.57 -15.30
CA GLU A 396 6.85 16.20 -15.98
C GLU A 396 7.09 15.62 -17.36
N ASP A 397 7.61 16.44 -18.26
CA ASP A 397 7.99 16.02 -19.61
C ASP A 397 9.24 15.13 -19.54
N LEU A 398 9.13 13.92 -20.10
CA LEU A 398 10.15 12.87 -20.00
C LEU A 398 10.64 12.52 -21.40
N ASP A 399 11.96 12.58 -21.58
CA ASP A 399 12.62 12.18 -22.82
C ASP A 399 12.50 10.65 -23.04
N ASP A 400 12.51 10.21 -24.30
CA ASP A 400 12.44 8.78 -24.65
C ASP A 400 13.60 7.97 -24.04
N SER A 401 14.73 8.61 -23.76
CA SER A 401 15.84 8.01 -23.02
C SER A 401 15.49 7.56 -21.61
N ALA A 402 14.56 8.24 -20.91
CA ALA A 402 14.10 7.82 -19.58
C ALA A 402 13.34 6.47 -19.64
N TYR A 403 12.78 6.13 -20.80
CA TYR A 403 12.09 4.87 -21.07
C TYR A 403 12.99 3.83 -21.75
N ALA A 404 14.22 4.19 -22.11
CA ALA A 404 15.17 3.24 -22.67
C ALA A 404 15.72 2.35 -21.54
N PRO A 405 15.80 1.03 -21.73
CA PRO A 405 16.49 0.18 -20.77
C PRO A 405 17.95 0.66 -20.64
N PRO A 406 18.55 0.63 -19.44
CA PRO A 406 19.90 1.12 -19.25
C PRO A 406 20.90 0.36 -20.13
N ALA A 407 21.72 1.09 -20.87
CA ALA A 407 22.82 0.51 -21.64
C ALA A 407 23.98 0.18 -20.68
N TYR A 408 24.08 -1.08 -20.26
CA TYR A 408 25.24 -1.54 -19.52
C TYR A 408 26.35 -1.89 -20.51
N ASN A 409 27.55 -1.36 -20.28
CA ASN A 409 28.72 -1.68 -21.12
C ASN A 409 29.51 -2.88 -20.59
N LYS A 410 29.24 -3.31 -19.34
CA LYS A 410 29.94 -4.39 -18.63
C LYS A 410 29.03 -5.04 -17.61
N VAL A 411 29.13 -6.35 -17.48
CA VAL A 411 28.48 -7.14 -16.43
C VAL A 411 29.54 -7.91 -15.67
N TYR A 412 29.40 -8.00 -14.35
CA TYR A 412 30.33 -8.67 -13.46
C TYR A 412 29.65 -9.82 -12.72
N LEU A 413 30.44 -10.81 -12.33
CA LEU A 413 30.01 -11.97 -11.56
C LEU A 413 30.78 -12.01 -10.25
N ALA A 414 30.08 -12.40 -9.19
CA ALA A 414 30.66 -12.62 -7.87
C ALA A 414 30.12 -13.93 -7.32
N GLY A 415 30.98 -14.77 -6.74
CA GLY A 415 30.53 -16.06 -6.25
C GLY A 415 31.57 -16.86 -5.50
N ASN A 416 31.16 -18.03 -5.02
CA ASN A 416 32.08 -19.06 -4.57
C ASN A 416 32.86 -19.66 -5.76
N ALA A 417 33.91 -20.43 -5.48
CA ALA A 417 34.75 -21.03 -6.53
C ALA A 417 33.91 -21.78 -7.59
N PRO A 418 34.20 -21.62 -8.89
CA PRO A 418 35.40 -21.00 -9.46
C PRO A 418 35.32 -19.46 -9.61
N LEU A 419 34.23 -18.83 -9.16
CA LEU A 419 34.14 -17.37 -9.06
C LEU A 419 34.88 -16.86 -7.81
N THR A 420 34.93 -15.53 -7.64
CA THR A 420 35.40 -14.89 -6.41
C THR A 420 34.46 -13.77 -5.96
N TRP A 421 34.42 -13.48 -4.65
CA TRP A 421 33.62 -12.40 -4.07
C TRP A 421 34.33 -11.04 -4.14
N ASP A 422 34.76 -10.64 -5.33
CA ASP A 422 35.68 -9.51 -5.55
C ASP A 422 35.06 -8.30 -6.27
N LEU A 423 33.74 -8.13 -6.26
CA LEU A 423 33.12 -6.90 -6.78
C LEU A 423 33.68 -5.65 -6.07
N GLY A 424 33.91 -4.60 -6.85
CA GLY A 424 34.58 -3.37 -6.41
C GLY A 424 36.10 -3.47 -6.38
N LYS A 425 36.68 -4.61 -6.76
CA LYS A 425 38.13 -4.81 -6.84
C LYS A 425 38.61 -4.91 -8.29
N THR A 426 39.91 -4.82 -8.48
CA THR A 426 40.56 -4.91 -9.80
C THR A 426 40.50 -6.31 -10.41
N ASN A 427 40.25 -7.33 -9.60
CA ASN A 427 40.15 -8.74 -10.00
C ASN A 427 38.71 -9.25 -10.05
N ALA A 428 37.71 -8.36 -10.06
CA ALA A 428 36.32 -8.74 -10.30
C ALA A 428 36.19 -9.48 -11.63
N ILE A 429 35.36 -10.53 -11.66
CA ILE A 429 35.16 -11.34 -12.85
C ILE A 429 34.17 -10.62 -13.77
N GLU A 430 34.67 -10.07 -14.87
CA GLU A 430 33.85 -9.50 -15.93
C GLU A 430 33.31 -10.63 -16.82
N ALA A 431 31.98 -10.68 -16.99
CA ALA A 431 31.34 -11.54 -17.97
C ALA A 431 31.70 -11.07 -19.38
N LYS A 432 31.87 -12.01 -20.30
CA LYS A 432 32.20 -11.69 -21.68
C LYS A 432 30.95 -11.18 -22.39
N ILE A 433 31.12 -10.12 -23.17
CA ILE A 433 30.06 -9.58 -24.01
C ILE A 433 29.78 -10.58 -25.15
N VAL A 434 28.51 -10.78 -25.48
CA VAL A 434 28.09 -11.67 -26.57
C VAL A 434 28.41 -11.09 -27.95
N ALA A 435 28.28 -9.76 -28.12
CA ALA A 435 28.70 -9.05 -29.33
C ALA A 435 29.32 -7.70 -28.95
N GLU A 436 30.47 -7.32 -29.54
CA GLU A 436 31.08 -6.01 -29.31
C GLU A 436 30.28 -4.91 -30.04
N THR A 437 29.15 -4.53 -29.44
CA THR A 437 28.39 -3.33 -29.75
C THR A 437 28.43 -2.35 -28.60
N GLU A 438 28.19 -1.08 -28.91
CA GLU A 438 27.91 -0.03 -27.92
C GLU A 438 26.57 -0.25 -27.17
N THR A 439 25.81 -1.31 -27.51
CA THR A 439 24.45 -1.56 -27.02
C THR A 439 24.18 -3.04 -26.68
N CYS A 440 25.22 -3.82 -26.37
CA CYS A 440 25.02 -5.25 -26.12
C CYS A 440 24.29 -5.48 -24.79
N THR A 441 23.19 -6.21 -24.85
CA THR A 441 22.41 -6.59 -23.66
C THR A 441 22.66 -8.02 -23.21
N ASP A 442 23.49 -8.81 -23.91
CA ASP A 442 23.73 -10.21 -23.58
C ASP A 442 25.20 -10.48 -23.23
N TYR A 443 25.42 -11.28 -22.19
CA TYR A 443 26.71 -11.58 -21.61
C TYR A 443 26.81 -13.07 -21.26
N TYR A 444 28.02 -13.60 -21.19
CA TYR A 444 28.25 -14.98 -20.79
C TYR A 444 29.53 -15.19 -19.97
N TYR A 445 29.54 -16.26 -19.18
CA TYR A 445 30.72 -16.71 -18.45
C TYR A 445 30.78 -18.23 -18.39
N THR A 446 31.86 -18.78 -18.95
CA THR A 446 32.11 -20.22 -18.97
C THR A 446 33.04 -20.62 -17.84
N PHE A 447 32.69 -21.67 -17.12
CA PHE A 447 33.45 -22.19 -15.99
C PHE A 447 33.47 -23.72 -15.95
N THR A 448 34.44 -24.28 -15.24
CA THR A 448 34.45 -25.71 -14.90
C THR A 448 33.92 -25.85 -13.48
N ALA A 449 32.90 -26.67 -13.26
CA ALA A 449 32.33 -26.85 -11.93
C ALA A 449 33.33 -27.52 -10.98
N GLU A 450 33.65 -26.87 -9.87
CA GLU A 450 34.46 -27.43 -8.78
C GLU A 450 33.58 -28.08 -7.69
N THR A 451 32.30 -27.74 -7.68
CA THR A 451 31.27 -28.16 -6.72
C THR A 451 29.98 -28.53 -7.46
N GLU A 452 29.07 -29.24 -6.78
CA GLU A 452 27.74 -29.60 -7.33
C GLU A 452 26.74 -28.42 -7.31
N THR A 453 27.10 -27.35 -6.61
CA THR A 453 26.33 -26.10 -6.51
C THR A 453 27.25 -24.88 -6.56
N LEU A 454 26.80 -23.80 -7.19
CA LEU A 454 27.54 -22.53 -7.25
C LEU A 454 26.67 -21.39 -6.72
N ASP A 455 27.10 -20.75 -5.63
CA ASP A 455 26.45 -19.54 -5.15
C ASP A 455 27.06 -18.32 -5.83
N PHE A 456 26.22 -17.43 -6.36
CA PHE A 456 26.68 -16.27 -7.14
C PHE A 456 25.71 -15.09 -7.15
N LYS A 457 26.19 -13.97 -7.69
CA LYS A 457 25.43 -12.77 -8.06
C LYS A 457 25.87 -12.25 -9.41
N VAL A 458 24.98 -11.49 -10.04
CA VAL A 458 25.25 -10.72 -11.25
C VAL A 458 25.24 -9.24 -10.89
N ALA A 459 26.29 -8.50 -11.23
CA ALA A 459 26.35 -7.06 -11.01
C ALA A 459 26.45 -6.29 -12.32
N LEU A 460 25.67 -5.23 -12.45
CA LEU A 460 25.63 -4.41 -13.68
C LEU A 460 26.67 -3.27 -13.65
N ALA A 461 27.42 -3.16 -12.55
CA ALA A 461 28.59 -2.32 -12.39
C ALA A 461 29.64 -3.06 -11.54
N ASN A 462 30.90 -2.59 -11.55
CA ASN A 462 31.94 -3.14 -10.67
C ASN A 462 31.76 -2.63 -9.23
N GLY A 463 30.70 -3.09 -8.57
CA GLY A 463 30.32 -2.67 -7.24
C GLY A 463 29.12 -3.46 -6.73
N TRP A 464 28.87 -3.37 -5.42
CA TRP A 464 27.79 -4.12 -4.78
C TRP A 464 26.41 -3.46 -4.90
N GLY A 465 26.37 -2.13 -5.10
CA GLY A 465 25.12 -1.36 -5.16
C GLY A 465 24.10 -1.91 -6.16
N ASP A 466 24.61 -2.41 -7.30
CA ASP A 466 23.83 -2.99 -8.39
C ASP A 466 24.13 -4.50 -8.56
N ALA A 467 24.36 -5.21 -7.45
CA ALA A 467 24.54 -6.66 -7.45
C ALA A 467 23.21 -7.37 -7.22
N TYR A 468 22.67 -7.95 -8.29
CA TYR A 468 21.38 -8.60 -8.37
C TYR A 468 21.45 -10.09 -8.03
N SER A 469 20.33 -10.57 -7.50
CA SER A 469 20.03 -11.97 -7.23
C SER A 469 18.53 -12.22 -7.41
N ASN A 470 18.13 -13.49 -7.46
CA ASN A 470 16.73 -13.92 -7.42
C ASN A 470 16.23 -14.20 -5.99
N ASN A 471 17.02 -13.90 -4.96
CA ASN A 471 16.64 -14.03 -3.55
C ASN A 471 16.34 -12.69 -2.90
N THR A 472 15.53 -12.68 -1.85
CA THR A 472 15.42 -11.55 -0.91
C THR A 472 16.44 -11.72 0.23
N GLU A 473 16.64 -10.68 1.04
CA GLU A 473 17.63 -10.69 2.14
C GLU A 473 17.37 -11.79 3.18
N ASP A 474 16.11 -12.16 3.40
CA ASP A 474 15.70 -13.16 4.38
C ASP A 474 15.41 -14.56 3.81
N ALA A 475 15.40 -14.73 2.48
CA ALA A 475 15.03 -15.99 1.84
C ALA A 475 16.13 -17.06 1.92
N LEU A 476 15.71 -18.34 1.81
CA LEU A 476 16.60 -19.43 1.45
C LEU A 476 17.06 -19.27 -0.01
N PRO A 477 18.23 -19.80 -0.40
CA PRO A 477 18.69 -19.68 -1.78
C PRO A 477 17.72 -20.30 -2.79
N ASN A 478 17.12 -19.45 -3.62
CA ASN A 478 16.42 -19.82 -4.84
C ASN A 478 17.40 -20.47 -5.81
N LYS A 479 16.95 -21.57 -6.40
CA LYS A 479 17.76 -22.47 -7.21
C LYS A 479 17.54 -22.18 -8.68
N THR A 480 18.61 -21.83 -9.38
CA THR A 480 18.68 -21.86 -10.84
C THR A 480 19.21 -23.23 -11.24
N ALA A 481 18.35 -24.11 -11.75
CA ALA A 481 18.78 -25.41 -12.24
C ALA A 481 19.50 -25.25 -13.59
N VAL A 482 20.52 -26.06 -13.81
CA VAL A 482 21.11 -26.25 -15.15
C VAL A 482 20.01 -26.66 -16.13
N ASP A 483 20.04 -26.12 -17.35
CA ASP A 483 19.06 -26.34 -18.43
C ASP A 483 17.64 -25.84 -18.13
N ALA A 484 17.44 -25.02 -17.10
CA ALA A 484 16.17 -24.35 -16.85
C ALA A 484 15.98 -23.09 -17.72
N ALA A 485 14.73 -22.64 -17.84
CA ALA A 485 14.41 -21.35 -18.45
C ALA A 485 15.11 -20.20 -17.69
N PRO A 486 15.44 -19.09 -18.38
CA PRO A 486 16.04 -17.92 -17.74
C PRO A 486 15.23 -17.43 -16.55
N VAL A 487 15.93 -17.07 -15.48
CA VAL A 487 15.35 -16.53 -14.24
C VAL A 487 15.74 -15.06 -14.13
N GLU A 488 14.77 -14.17 -14.04
CA GLU A 488 15.03 -12.74 -13.79
C GLU A 488 15.53 -12.52 -12.36
N PHE A 489 16.63 -11.79 -12.22
CA PHE A 489 17.18 -11.38 -10.94
C PHE A 489 16.69 -9.97 -10.64
N SER A 490 15.85 -9.82 -9.62
CA SER A 490 15.14 -8.57 -9.34
C SER A 490 15.58 -7.86 -8.06
N ASN A 491 16.38 -8.51 -7.21
CA ASN A 491 16.72 -7.97 -5.89
C ASN A 491 18.19 -7.53 -5.84
N ALA A 492 18.42 -6.22 -5.91
CA ALA A 492 19.74 -5.64 -5.64
C ALA A 492 20.12 -5.84 -4.16
N ASN A 493 21.40 -6.07 -3.88
CA ASN A 493 21.95 -6.26 -2.54
C ASN A 493 21.43 -7.46 -1.73
N ALA A 494 20.63 -8.35 -2.31
CA ALA A 494 20.03 -9.47 -1.56
C ALA A 494 20.95 -10.69 -1.39
N LYS A 495 20.47 -11.80 -0.81
CA LYS A 495 21.26 -13.04 -0.66
C LYS A 495 21.66 -13.64 -2.02
N ASN A 496 22.69 -14.48 -2.03
CA ASN A 496 23.25 -15.07 -3.24
C ASN A 496 22.26 -16.03 -3.92
N ALA A 497 22.21 -16.04 -5.25
CA ALA A 497 21.51 -17.06 -6.03
C ALA A 497 22.32 -18.37 -6.00
N GLN A 498 21.68 -19.53 -6.17
CA GLN A 498 22.37 -20.82 -6.22
C GLN A 498 22.11 -21.55 -7.53
N ILE A 499 23.16 -21.93 -8.24
CA ILE A 499 23.09 -22.88 -9.35
C ILE A 499 23.06 -24.30 -8.79
N THR A 500 22.19 -25.15 -9.32
CA THR A 500 22.09 -26.57 -8.95
C THR A 500 22.10 -27.48 -10.17
N GLY A 501 22.48 -28.75 -9.98
CA GLY A 501 22.59 -29.72 -11.08
C GLY A 501 23.97 -29.72 -11.76
N LEU A 502 24.99 -29.14 -11.10
CA LEU A 502 26.37 -29.18 -11.60
C LEU A 502 27.00 -30.54 -11.30
N THR A 503 27.83 -31.01 -12.22
CA THR A 503 28.67 -32.19 -12.07
C THR A 503 30.12 -31.74 -12.04
N ILE A 504 30.85 -32.09 -10.97
CA ILE A 504 32.25 -31.70 -10.77
C ILE A 504 33.10 -32.11 -11.99
N GLY A 505 33.94 -31.19 -12.46
CA GLY A 505 34.83 -31.36 -13.61
C GLY A 505 34.15 -31.20 -14.97
N LYS A 506 32.84 -30.94 -15.04
CA LYS A 506 32.14 -30.57 -16.27
C LYS A 506 32.15 -29.06 -16.45
N LYS A 507 32.16 -28.63 -17.72
CA LYS A 507 32.08 -27.22 -18.09
C LYS A 507 30.63 -26.77 -18.21
N TYR A 508 30.38 -25.54 -17.83
CA TYR A 508 29.07 -24.88 -17.89
C TYR A 508 29.24 -23.42 -18.31
N THR A 509 28.20 -22.84 -18.89
CA THR A 509 28.14 -21.41 -19.22
C THR A 509 26.94 -20.76 -18.55
N ILE A 510 27.19 -19.67 -17.82
CA ILE A 510 26.16 -18.73 -17.36
C ILE A 510 25.87 -17.77 -18.51
N VAL A 511 24.61 -17.63 -18.90
CA VAL A 511 24.16 -16.66 -19.91
C VAL A 511 23.27 -15.63 -19.22
N ILE A 512 23.54 -14.36 -19.47
CA ILE A 512 22.93 -13.21 -18.78
C ILE A 512 22.39 -12.26 -19.85
N SER A 513 21.11 -11.93 -19.80
CA SER A 513 20.50 -10.89 -20.64
C SER A 513 20.04 -9.73 -19.78
N THR A 514 20.28 -8.49 -20.21
CA THR A 514 19.90 -7.24 -19.52
C THR A 514 18.87 -6.45 -20.32
N ALA A 515 18.20 -7.06 -21.30
CA ALA A 515 17.27 -6.39 -22.20
C ALA A 515 16.06 -5.77 -21.47
N SER A 516 15.66 -6.32 -20.32
CA SER A 516 14.58 -5.80 -19.46
C SER A 516 15.07 -4.80 -18.40
N GLY A 517 16.33 -4.34 -18.48
CA GLY A 517 16.97 -3.49 -17.47
C GLY A 517 17.43 -4.24 -16.20
N LYS A 518 16.90 -5.45 -15.96
CA LYS A 518 17.32 -6.40 -14.91
C LYS A 518 17.98 -7.64 -15.55
N PRO A 519 18.92 -8.32 -14.86
CA PRO A 519 19.60 -9.47 -15.44
C PRO A 519 18.70 -10.72 -15.41
N ALA A 520 18.37 -11.26 -16.57
CA ALA A 520 17.79 -12.60 -16.75
C ALA A 520 18.91 -13.62 -16.93
N VAL A 521 18.95 -14.65 -16.08
CA VAL A 521 20.09 -15.58 -15.99
C VAL A 521 19.67 -17.02 -16.29
N SER A 522 20.42 -17.70 -17.15
CA SER A 522 20.31 -19.14 -17.42
C SER A 522 21.68 -19.83 -17.34
N VAL A 523 21.67 -21.15 -17.16
CA VAL A 523 22.89 -21.95 -17.03
C VAL A 523 22.80 -23.18 -17.91
N VAL A 524 23.82 -23.41 -18.75
CA VAL A 524 23.89 -24.57 -19.66
C VAL A 524 25.12 -25.43 -19.47
N PRO A 525 25.04 -26.74 -19.74
CA PRO A 525 26.19 -27.59 -19.93
C PRO A 525 27.01 -27.18 -21.15
N GLY A 526 28.34 -27.30 -21.02
CA GLY A 526 29.28 -27.06 -22.10
C GLY A 526 29.80 -25.62 -22.16
N GLU A 527 30.53 -25.32 -23.23
CA GLU A 527 31.13 -24.00 -23.49
C GLU A 527 30.38 -23.24 -24.57
N ASP A 528 29.48 -23.90 -25.29
CA ASP A 528 28.92 -23.35 -26.53
C ASP A 528 27.82 -22.34 -26.22
N VAL A 529 28.00 -21.14 -26.77
CA VAL A 529 26.95 -20.14 -26.90
C VAL A 529 26.61 -20.07 -28.38
N ILE A 530 25.34 -20.23 -28.73
CA ILE A 530 24.90 -20.26 -30.13
C ILE A 530 24.37 -18.90 -30.54
N PHE A 531 24.95 -18.36 -31.60
CA PHE A 531 24.52 -17.12 -32.23
C PHE A 531 23.88 -17.44 -33.57
N ALA A 532 22.81 -16.73 -33.93
CA ALA A 532 22.31 -16.64 -35.30
C ALA A 532 22.68 -15.28 -35.89
N ILE A 533 23.16 -15.29 -37.13
CA ILE A 533 23.42 -14.09 -37.92
C ILE A 533 22.73 -14.26 -39.27
N GLY A 534 21.97 -13.25 -39.69
CA GLY A 534 21.20 -13.35 -40.92
C GLY A 534 20.53 -12.04 -41.28
N ASN A 535 19.70 -12.05 -42.32
CA ASN A 535 18.90 -10.88 -42.65
C ASN A 535 17.74 -10.69 -41.67
N ASP A 536 17.33 -9.43 -41.52
CA ASP A 536 16.10 -8.98 -40.87
C ASP A 536 15.90 -9.56 -39.46
N ASP A 537 15.09 -10.61 -39.34
CA ASP A 537 14.72 -11.29 -38.08
C ASP A 537 15.93 -11.91 -37.34
N PHE A 538 17.10 -11.99 -37.99
CA PHE A 538 18.34 -12.49 -37.40
C PHE A 538 19.42 -11.41 -37.28
N GLY A 539 18.96 -10.15 -37.10
CA GLY A 539 19.73 -9.02 -36.59
C GLY A 539 20.44 -8.15 -37.64
N ALA A 540 20.96 -8.79 -38.70
CA ALA A 540 21.60 -8.28 -39.91
C ALA A 540 22.81 -9.15 -40.22
N TRP A 541 23.29 -9.07 -41.46
CA TRP A 541 24.60 -9.57 -41.86
C TRP A 541 25.72 -8.68 -41.27
N ASP A 542 25.72 -8.55 -39.95
CA ASP A 542 26.69 -7.85 -39.13
C ASP A 542 26.85 -8.64 -37.84
N TRP A 543 28.05 -9.14 -37.57
CA TRP A 543 28.34 -9.93 -36.37
C TRP A 543 28.10 -9.14 -35.08
N LYS A 544 28.15 -7.81 -35.17
CA LYS A 544 27.80 -6.92 -34.06
C LYS A 544 26.31 -7.00 -33.72
N LYS A 545 25.47 -7.41 -34.65
CA LYS A 545 24.02 -7.50 -34.49
C LYS A 545 23.51 -8.94 -34.45
N CYS A 546 24.36 -9.93 -34.17
CA CYS A 546 23.91 -11.30 -34.09
C CYS A 546 22.89 -11.50 -32.95
N ILE A 547 22.01 -12.48 -33.13
CA ILE A 547 21.02 -12.88 -32.14
C ILE A 547 21.57 -14.04 -31.32
N THR A 548 21.55 -13.91 -29.99
CA THR A 548 21.85 -15.01 -29.07
C THR A 548 20.66 -15.96 -29.01
N LEU A 549 20.88 -17.26 -29.19
CA LEU A 549 19.84 -18.24 -28.90
C LEU A 549 19.84 -18.54 -27.40
N THR A 550 18.64 -18.56 -26.82
CA THR A 550 18.41 -18.88 -25.42
C THR A 550 18.46 -20.39 -25.23
N PRO A 551 19.24 -20.90 -24.27
CA PRO A 551 19.15 -22.29 -23.89
C PRO A 551 17.75 -22.81 -23.58
N ALA A 552 17.44 -24.02 -24.01
CA ALA A 552 16.12 -24.65 -23.87
C ALA A 552 16.15 -26.11 -23.36
N GLY A 553 17.32 -26.64 -23.02
CA GLY A 553 17.53 -28.01 -22.57
C GLY A 553 18.95 -28.51 -22.86
N ALA A 554 19.26 -29.74 -22.45
CA ALA A 554 20.59 -30.33 -22.60
C ALA A 554 21.07 -30.32 -24.08
N GLY A 555 21.94 -29.36 -24.39
CA GLY A 555 22.46 -29.12 -25.74
C GLY A 555 21.40 -28.62 -26.73
N GLU A 556 20.34 -27.96 -26.28
CA GLU A 556 19.33 -27.33 -27.15
C GLU A 556 19.20 -25.84 -26.85
N TRP A 557 19.12 -25.02 -27.89
CA TRP A 557 18.94 -23.57 -27.83
C TRP A 557 17.78 -23.16 -28.73
N LYS A 558 17.07 -22.10 -28.35
CA LYS A 558 15.90 -21.58 -29.05
C LYS A 558 15.99 -20.07 -29.21
N TYR A 559 15.41 -19.60 -30.30
CA TYR A 559 15.12 -18.18 -30.51
C TYR A 559 13.69 -18.04 -30.99
N GLU A 560 12.90 -17.27 -30.24
CA GLU A 560 11.51 -16.98 -30.58
C GLU A 560 11.44 -15.60 -31.22
N PHE A 561 10.74 -15.50 -32.35
CA PHE A 561 10.64 -14.25 -33.09
C PHE A 561 9.34 -14.15 -33.89
N LYS A 562 8.90 -12.93 -34.14
CA LYS A 562 7.79 -12.65 -35.06
C LYS A 562 8.40 -12.33 -36.43
N ALA A 563 8.05 -13.10 -37.46
CA ALA A 563 8.65 -12.93 -38.77
C ALA A 563 8.29 -11.57 -39.38
N THR A 564 9.31 -10.79 -39.75
CA THR A 564 9.18 -9.53 -40.49
C THR A 564 9.47 -9.69 -41.97
N ASN A 565 10.16 -10.77 -42.36
CA ASN A 565 10.45 -11.10 -43.76
C ASN A 565 9.97 -12.52 -44.11
N ALA A 566 9.42 -12.67 -45.32
CA ALA A 566 9.01 -13.96 -45.87
C ALA A 566 10.18 -14.87 -46.25
N ASN A 567 11.39 -14.31 -46.47
CA ASN A 567 12.58 -15.06 -46.83
C ASN A 567 13.70 -14.83 -45.80
N ALA A 568 13.78 -15.73 -44.82
CA ALA A 568 14.86 -15.74 -43.85
C ALA A 568 16.09 -16.45 -44.41
N GLN A 569 17.27 -15.88 -44.20
CA GLN A 569 18.56 -16.47 -44.44
C GLN A 569 19.48 -16.21 -43.24
N PHE A 570 20.10 -17.26 -42.72
CA PHE A 570 20.92 -17.16 -41.53
C PHE A 570 22.03 -18.22 -41.50
N LYS A 571 22.99 -18.00 -40.60
CA LYS A 571 24.06 -18.91 -40.21
C LYS A 571 24.17 -18.93 -38.69
N PHE A 572 24.87 -19.91 -38.17
CA PHE A 572 25.12 -20.05 -36.75
C PHE A 572 26.59 -19.91 -36.42
N GLN A 573 26.91 -19.45 -35.21
CA GLN A 573 28.27 -19.45 -34.69
C GLN A 573 28.28 -19.96 -33.26
N THR A 574 29.40 -20.58 -32.87
CA THR A 574 29.63 -21.10 -31.49
C THR A 574 30.61 -20.21 -30.70
N THR A 575 31.23 -19.24 -31.37
CA THR A 575 32.12 -18.23 -30.81
C THR A 575 31.83 -16.87 -31.44
N CYS A 576 32.00 -15.80 -30.67
CA CYS A 576 31.90 -14.43 -31.15
C CYS A 576 33.19 -14.07 -31.94
N GLY A 577 33.23 -14.44 -33.22
CA GLY A 577 34.34 -14.16 -34.12
C GLY A 577 33.79 -13.92 -35.52
N GLY A 578 34.13 -12.79 -36.13
CA GLY A 578 33.52 -12.31 -37.37
C GLY A 578 33.49 -13.32 -38.54
N TRP A 579 32.80 -12.95 -39.61
CA TRP A 579 32.45 -13.68 -40.85
C TRP A 579 33.28 -14.87 -41.37
N ASN A 580 34.57 -14.98 -41.04
CA ASN A 580 35.47 -16.04 -41.47
C ASN A 580 35.82 -17.03 -40.36
N ASP A 581 35.08 -17.04 -39.25
CA ASP A 581 35.34 -17.96 -38.14
C ASP A 581 35.07 -19.41 -38.56
N ALA A 582 36.07 -20.27 -38.32
CA ALA A 582 35.97 -21.72 -38.52
C ALA A 582 34.86 -22.35 -37.64
N ALA A 583 34.40 -21.62 -36.63
CA ALA A 583 33.29 -21.96 -35.74
C ALA A 583 31.89 -21.61 -36.29
N THR A 584 31.78 -21.26 -37.58
CA THR A 584 30.50 -21.01 -38.26
C THR A 584 29.84 -22.33 -38.67
N TRP A 585 28.53 -22.44 -38.45
CA TRP A 585 27.70 -23.61 -38.72
C TRP A 585 26.52 -23.26 -39.63
N ASN A 586 26.18 -24.17 -40.54
CA ASN A 586 25.14 -23.91 -41.53
C ASN A 586 24.54 -25.23 -42.07
N ALA A 587 23.22 -25.30 -42.23
CA ALA A 587 22.53 -26.43 -42.87
C ALA A 587 22.67 -26.45 -44.40
N LYS A 588 23.01 -25.31 -45.02
CA LYS A 588 23.16 -25.13 -46.47
C LYS A 588 21.93 -25.55 -47.29
N CYS A 589 20.75 -25.43 -46.69
CA CYS A 589 19.47 -25.71 -47.35
C CYS A 589 18.34 -24.88 -46.75
N ALA A 590 17.21 -24.86 -47.45
CA ALA A 590 15.97 -24.33 -46.90
C ALA A 590 15.38 -25.30 -45.87
N LEU A 591 15.04 -24.79 -44.69
CA LEU A 591 14.29 -25.48 -43.67
C LEU A 591 12.81 -25.48 -44.05
N THR A 592 12.12 -26.59 -43.78
CA THR A 592 10.66 -26.67 -43.86
C THR A 592 10.08 -26.31 -42.49
N VAL A 593 9.17 -25.33 -42.43
CA VAL A 593 8.47 -24.96 -41.19
C VAL A 593 7.71 -26.16 -40.65
N GLY A 594 7.94 -26.51 -39.38
CA GLY A 594 7.38 -27.70 -38.74
C GLY A 594 8.06 -29.02 -39.13
N GLY A 595 9.16 -28.96 -39.90
CA GLY A 595 9.95 -30.12 -40.29
C GLY A 595 10.92 -30.61 -39.20
N ASP A 596 11.58 -31.73 -39.50
CA ASP A 596 12.57 -32.35 -38.61
C ASP A 596 13.89 -31.55 -38.53
N TYR A 597 14.71 -31.90 -37.53
CA TYR A 597 16.06 -31.37 -37.36
C TYR A 597 16.97 -31.72 -38.54
N ILE A 598 17.63 -30.71 -39.10
CA ILE A 598 18.59 -30.84 -40.21
C ILE A 598 20.01 -30.63 -39.69
N ASN A 599 20.94 -31.52 -40.06
CA ASN A 599 22.35 -31.41 -39.68
C ASN A 599 23.00 -30.16 -40.27
N MET A 600 23.82 -29.50 -39.47
CA MET A 600 24.67 -28.40 -39.89
C MET A 600 26.10 -28.87 -40.15
N GLU A 601 26.77 -28.20 -41.07
CA GLU A 601 28.18 -28.39 -41.38
C GLU A 601 28.99 -27.20 -40.85
N ALA A 602 30.19 -27.47 -40.36
CA ALA A 602 31.15 -26.44 -39.98
C ALA A 602 31.80 -25.82 -41.24
N GLY A 603 31.91 -24.49 -41.27
CA GLY A 603 32.58 -23.72 -42.32
C GLY A 603 31.80 -22.47 -42.75
N ALA A 604 32.52 -21.37 -42.97
CA ALA A 604 31.94 -20.08 -43.36
C ALA A 604 31.37 -20.04 -44.80
N GLY A 605 31.83 -20.93 -45.69
CA GLY A 605 31.47 -20.95 -47.11
C GLY A 605 30.27 -21.86 -47.47
N GLY A 606 29.56 -21.50 -48.55
CA GLY A 606 28.40 -22.23 -49.08
C GLY A 606 27.07 -21.47 -48.95
N ASP A 607 25.99 -22.07 -49.46
CA ASP A 607 24.63 -21.51 -49.39
C ASP A 607 24.17 -21.33 -47.95
N ASN A 608 23.44 -20.27 -47.63
CA ASN A 608 22.92 -20.00 -46.28
C ASN A 608 21.85 -21.02 -45.86
N THR A 609 21.62 -21.16 -44.55
CA THR A 609 20.38 -21.79 -44.07
C THR A 609 19.27 -20.81 -44.37
N SER A 610 18.16 -21.28 -44.91
CA SER A 610 17.03 -20.40 -45.23
C SER A 610 15.70 -20.97 -44.76
N ALA A 611 14.67 -20.14 -44.68
CA ALA A 611 13.30 -20.59 -44.43
C ALA A 611 12.32 -19.63 -45.12
N THR A 612 11.23 -20.18 -45.65
CA THR A 612 10.10 -19.39 -46.13
C THR A 612 9.09 -19.23 -45.00
N LEU A 613 8.82 -17.99 -44.61
CA LEU A 613 8.00 -17.64 -43.45
C LEU A 613 6.79 -16.82 -43.86
N THR A 614 5.77 -16.84 -43.01
CA THR A 614 4.60 -15.96 -43.12
C THR A 614 4.84 -14.74 -42.25
N VAL A 615 4.88 -13.55 -42.87
CA VAL A 615 5.09 -12.27 -42.15
C VAL A 615 3.97 -12.06 -41.12
N GLY A 616 4.35 -11.68 -39.90
CA GLY A 616 3.47 -11.46 -38.76
C GLY A 616 3.24 -12.68 -37.86
N THR A 617 3.61 -13.88 -38.32
CA THR A 617 3.51 -15.13 -37.55
C THR A 617 4.68 -15.28 -36.58
N ASP A 618 4.42 -15.83 -35.40
CA ASP A 618 5.43 -16.14 -34.39
C ASP A 618 6.06 -17.51 -34.66
N TYR A 619 7.39 -17.58 -34.62
CA TYR A 619 8.20 -18.77 -34.91
C TYR A 619 9.17 -19.06 -33.76
N VAL A 620 9.60 -20.33 -33.70
CA VAL A 620 10.66 -20.82 -32.84
C VAL A 620 11.73 -21.48 -33.70
N LEU A 621 12.92 -20.87 -33.75
CA LEU A 621 14.13 -21.49 -34.27
C LEU A 621 14.76 -22.33 -33.17
N SER A 622 15.06 -23.60 -33.42
CA SER A 622 15.72 -24.49 -32.45
C SER A 622 17.01 -25.06 -33.01
N VAL A 623 18.07 -25.00 -32.22
CA VAL A 623 19.37 -25.62 -32.50
C VAL A 623 19.65 -26.67 -31.45
N LYS A 624 20.10 -27.85 -31.88
CA LYS A 624 20.44 -28.97 -30.99
C LYS A 624 21.83 -29.50 -31.29
N LYS A 625 22.65 -29.71 -30.26
CA LYS A 625 23.93 -30.41 -30.34
C LYS A 625 23.71 -31.92 -30.25
N SER A 626 24.32 -32.65 -31.18
CA SER A 626 24.30 -34.11 -31.26
C SER A 626 25.72 -34.61 -31.51
N GLY A 627 26.41 -35.01 -30.43
CA GLY A 627 27.85 -35.28 -30.46
C GLY A 627 28.64 -34.01 -30.79
N ASP A 628 29.49 -34.09 -31.81
CA ASP A 628 30.32 -32.97 -32.29
C ASP A 628 29.65 -32.14 -33.40
N LYS A 629 28.36 -32.36 -33.67
CA LYS A 629 27.60 -31.66 -34.70
C LYS A 629 26.43 -30.91 -34.10
N TYR A 630 25.95 -29.91 -34.84
CA TYR A 630 24.72 -29.20 -34.54
C TYR A 630 23.65 -29.53 -35.57
N GLN A 631 22.40 -29.42 -35.15
CA GLN A 631 21.21 -29.59 -35.98
C GLN A 631 20.29 -28.40 -35.78
N VAL A 632 19.53 -28.02 -36.78
CA VAL A 632 18.61 -26.88 -36.73
C VAL A 632 17.22 -27.27 -37.23
N LYS A 633 16.18 -26.68 -36.65
CA LYS A 633 14.81 -26.70 -37.18
C LYS A 633 14.11 -25.38 -36.90
N ILE A 634 13.01 -25.14 -37.61
CA ILE A 634 12.12 -23.99 -37.38
C ILE A 634 10.66 -24.45 -37.36
N ALA A 635 9.86 -23.92 -36.44
CA ALA A 635 8.44 -24.25 -36.29
C ALA A 635 7.63 -23.01 -35.92
N GLU A 636 6.34 -22.99 -36.24
CA GLU A 636 5.41 -21.98 -35.72
C GLU A 636 5.26 -22.13 -34.21
N LYS A 637 5.18 -21.00 -33.49
CA LYS A 637 4.92 -20.97 -32.06
C LYS A 637 3.43 -21.25 -31.84
N GLN A 638 3.12 -22.40 -31.23
CA GLN A 638 1.75 -22.81 -30.91
C GLN A 638 1.19 -22.09 -29.70
#